data_AF-A0A1L8EI49-F1
#
_entry.id   AF-A0A1L8EI49-F1
#
_cell.length_a   1.000
_cell.length_b   1.000
_cell.length_c   1.000
_cell.angle_alpha   90.00
_cell.angle_beta   90.00
_cell.angle_gamma   90.00
#
_symmetry.space_group_name_H-M   'P 1'
#
loop_
_entity.id
_entity.type
_entity.pdbx_description
1 polymer ?
#
loop_
_entity_poly.entity_id
_entity_poly.type
_entity_poly.pdbx_seq_one_letter_code
_entity_poly.pdbx_strand_id
1 'polypeptide(L)'
;MAVDCVSPCLAIRSSVAIELWASSGSKQPYEHMSNLPREETKNSRSISFSPDGRYFAYSNGKEVKVLKTNNWKLQCKLPRPKAFYLKFSPRGNYLCTWELYVITKDIPEGSPNMFVYEIATGKQVFSIVQKKQTDWEPAWSSDESIFAIVVGGESLFYDLSQGIEGFKSTTKKIGGSRGGILSVGPGSSPPFIAIYTPGAKGAPSMCKLYKYPALGQNQTLACKSFFNADRVEMMWNKRGTGLLLLTSTEVDKTGASYYGNQALHFLNTKGDSCSVPLSKDGPVHCVKWSPKSTEFVVVYGYMPSKAALYNLKCDVIFDFKEGPRNCAYFNPFGNLVVLAGFGNLPGNVEIWDVNTKEMIANIKCPDTTHFEWNPNGEHFVTATTAPRLRIGNGFKVYHYSGALMHETIWPQGQELLAVEWQQFAENTLAEPTITKAKQEGIKSSQPQASAMAYTPPHLRGNKKQTIEPKSTIPGLPPGYTPSRANNKKQGAQKSQQQQQQQNNQQQNQQQQNKQNPSKKRQQRNFERARARRESRGEGGGNANEHSSPNTNENNDKHASNNGGDGVLADQTSVTNTGDQEENNQQQGGNQNKRNPNNRRQQPHQQQYQKKKQQHQNPNQLVHGSNPDDGEIILENNSQEGQKQLHKSINQQQHGGEVQQSQQPTKKAANSEKDKKIRNVAKKLSDIKKLKVRQEQGEVLELNQLNKISMEAKFLEELKALKLSN
;
A
#
# COMPACT_ATOMS: atom_id res chain seq x y z
N MET A 1 18.89 -33.47 22.48
CA MET A 1 19.75 -32.32 22.85
C MET A 1 18.97 -31.07 22.49
N ALA A 2 19.08 -29.98 23.26
CA ALA A 2 18.68 -28.68 22.74
C ALA A 2 19.65 -28.32 21.61
N VAL A 3 19.15 -27.85 20.47
CA VAL A 3 20.00 -27.26 19.44
C VAL A 3 20.40 -25.88 19.95
N ASP A 4 21.70 -25.55 19.92
CA ASP A 4 22.19 -24.23 20.33
C ASP A 4 21.41 -23.13 19.60
N CYS A 5 20.98 -22.11 20.35
CA CYS A 5 20.01 -21.14 19.86
C CYS A 5 20.57 -20.35 18.67
N VAL A 6 20.17 -20.76 17.46
CA VAL A 6 20.68 -20.21 16.20
C VAL A 6 20.24 -18.76 16.07
N SER A 7 21.14 -17.83 16.40
CA SER A 7 20.94 -16.39 16.24
C SER A 7 20.90 -16.04 14.75
N PRO A 8 19.76 -15.56 14.20
CA PRO A 8 19.66 -15.22 12.79
C PRO A 8 20.62 -14.07 12.43
N CYS A 9 21.33 -14.21 11.31
CA CYS A 9 22.08 -13.08 10.76
C CYS A 9 21.12 -11.97 10.30
N LEU A 10 21.55 -10.72 10.41
CA LEU A 10 20.90 -9.56 9.82
C LEU A 10 21.67 -9.16 8.55
N ALA A 11 21.03 -9.23 7.39
CA ALA A 11 21.59 -8.69 6.17
C ALA A 11 21.43 -7.17 6.13
N ILE A 12 22.48 -6.47 5.71
CA ILE A 12 22.53 -5.01 5.63
C ILE A 12 22.94 -4.61 4.22
N ARG A 13 22.18 -3.68 3.62
CA ARG A 13 22.54 -3.00 2.37
C ARG A 13 22.69 -1.51 2.64
N SER A 14 23.87 -0.97 2.36
CA SER A 14 24.20 0.45 2.51
C SER A 14 24.55 1.10 1.17
N SER A 15 24.86 2.39 1.19
CA SER A 15 25.40 3.12 0.02
C SER A 15 26.84 2.75 -0.34
N VAL A 16 27.53 1.92 0.45
CA VAL A 16 28.95 1.56 0.24
C VAL A 16 29.21 0.06 0.16
N ALA A 17 28.41 -0.76 0.85
CA ALA A 17 28.63 -2.20 0.97
C ALA A 17 27.32 -2.99 1.20
N ILE A 18 27.40 -4.27 0.87
CA ILE A 18 26.47 -5.32 1.29
C ILE A 18 27.20 -6.13 2.36
N GLU A 19 26.56 -6.36 3.50
CA GLU A 19 27.19 -6.97 4.67
C GLU A 19 26.21 -7.92 5.37
N LEU A 20 26.72 -8.97 6.01
CA LEU A 20 25.95 -9.77 6.97
C LEU A 20 26.50 -9.52 8.38
N TRP A 21 25.61 -9.20 9.31
CA TRP A 21 25.92 -8.97 10.72
C TRP A 21 25.30 -10.09 11.55
N ALA A 22 25.96 -10.50 12.63
CA ALA A 22 25.46 -11.50 13.57
C ALA A 22 25.70 -11.05 15.01
N SER A 23 25.11 -11.74 15.98
CA SER A 23 25.36 -11.50 17.40
C SER A 23 25.91 -12.76 18.06
N SER A 24 26.94 -12.59 18.90
CA SER A 24 27.63 -13.66 19.65
C SER A 24 26.82 -14.19 20.85
N GLY A 25 25.56 -13.81 21.02
CA GLY A 25 24.65 -14.30 22.06
C GLY A 25 23.57 -13.28 22.42
N SER A 26 22.52 -13.69 23.14
CA SER A 26 21.32 -12.85 23.40
C SER A 26 21.56 -11.50 24.11
N LYS A 27 22.74 -11.28 24.71
CA LYS A 27 23.16 -10.00 25.32
C LYS A 27 24.31 -9.29 24.57
N GLN A 28 24.75 -9.82 23.44
CA GLN A 28 25.86 -9.26 22.64
C GLN A 28 25.31 -8.39 21.49
N PRO A 29 26.03 -7.33 21.08
CA PRO A 29 25.62 -6.51 19.95
C PRO A 29 25.58 -7.33 18.65
N TYR A 30 24.80 -6.85 17.67
CA TYR A 30 24.97 -7.28 16.29
C TYR A 30 26.15 -6.54 15.68
N GLU A 31 27.06 -7.27 15.03
CA GLU A 31 28.26 -6.73 14.39
C GLU A 31 28.67 -7.55 13.16
N HIS A 32 29.49 -6.96 12.29
CA HIS A 32 30.06 -7.66 11.14
C HIS A 32 31.25 -8.54 11.57
N MET A 33 31.03 -9.84 11.70
CA MET A 33 32.09 -10.81 12.01
C MET A 33 32.96 -11.10 10.77
N SER A 34 34.26 -11.31 10.95
CA SER A 34 35.24 -11.45 9.84
C SER A 34 35.05 -12.70 8.96
N ASN A 35 34.28 -13.69 9.44
CA ASN A 35 33.89 -14.89 8.71
C ASN A 35 32.59 -14.72 7.88
N LEU A 36 31.94 -13.55 7.95
CA LEU A 36 30.71 -13.25 7.22
C LEU A 36 30.97 -12.50 5.89
N PRO A 37 30.10 -12.66 4.88
CA PRO A 37 30.13 -11.89 3.64
C PRO A 37 30.05 -10.38 3.83
N ARG A 38 31.08 -9.69 3.32
CA ARG A 38 31.05 -8.28 2.94
C ARG A 38 31.48 -8.10 1.48
N GLU A 39 30.75 -7.29 0.74
CA GLU A 39 31.15 -6.83 -0.60
C GLU A 39 30.93 -5.33 -0.75
N GLU A 40 32.00 -4.60 -1.00
CA GLU A 40 31.96 -3.15 -1.21
C GLU A 40 31.44 -2.82 -2.60
N THR A 41 30.25 -2.21 -2.66
CA THR A 41 29.62 -1.76 -3.90
C THR A 41 28.67 -0.61 -3.63
N LYS A 42 28.80 0.46 -4.44
CA LYS A 42 27.90 1.62 -4.44
C LYS A 42 26.66 1.41 -5.33
N ASN A 43 26.56 0.24 -5.98
CA ASN A 43 25.55 -0.05 -7.01
C ASN A 43 24.56 -1.17 -6.60
N SER A 44 24.57 -1.61 -5.33
CA SER A 44 23.63 -2.62 -4.86
C SER A 44 22.19 -2.10 -4.78
N ARG A 45 21.26 -2.82 -5.41
CA ARG A 45 19.84 -2.45 -5.45
C ARG A 45 18.96 -3.34 -4.58
N SER A 46 19.40 -4.57 -4.37
CA SER A 46 18.60 -5.63 -3.78
C SER A 46 19.46 -6.63 -3.01
N ILE A 47 18.91 -7.04 -1.87
CA ILE A 47 19.26 -8.22 -1.07
C ILE A 47 17.97 -9.07 -0.97
N SER A 48 18.08 -10.37 -0.72
CA SER A 48 16.98 -11.27 -0.39
C SER A 48 17.52 -12.59 0.16
N PHE A 49 16.96 -13.10 1.25
CA PHE A 49 17.08 -14.51 1.62
C PHE A 49 16.03 -15.38 0.89
N SER A 50 16.32 -16.67 0.71
CA SER A 50 15.30 -17.65 0.31
C SER A 50 14.35 -17.93 1.48
N PRO A 51 13.06 -18.29 1.25
CA PRO A 51 12.08 -18.44 2.34
C PRO A 51 12.41 -19.55 3.33
N ASP A 52 13.19 -20.54 2.88
CA ASP A 52 13.70 -21.67 3.68
C ASP A 52 15.04 -21.38 4.38
N GLY A 53 15.62 -20.20 4.17
CA GLY A 53 16.91 -19.81 4.74
C GLY A 53 18.14 -20.44 4.11
N ARG A 54 18.04 -21.27 3.06
CA ARG A 54 19.20 -21.97 2.45
C ARG A 54 20.14 -21.04 1.67
N TYR A 55 19.62 -19.94 1.12
CA TYR A 55 20.35 -19.06 0.22
C TYR A 55 20.21 -17.57 0.60
N PHE A 56 21.26 -16.81 0.30
CA PHE A 56 21.25 -15.34 0.33
C PHE A 56 21.64 -14.83 -1.06
N ALA A 57 20.79 -14.02 -1.68
CA ALA A 57 21.01 -13.45 -3.01
C ALA A 57 21.10 -11.92 -2.95
N TYR A 58 22.00 -11.34 -3.74
CA TYR A 58 22.15 -9.89 -3.82
C TYR A 58 22.66 -9.41 -5.17
N SER A 59 22.29 -8.19 -5.55
CA SER A 59 22.85 -7.49 -6.71
C SER A 59 24.04 -6.62 -6.30
N ASN A 60 25.15 -6.68 -7.05
CA ASN A 60 26.32 -5.81 -6.83
C ASN A 60 26.50 -4.73 -7.91
N GLY A 61 25.62 -4.69 -8.92
CA GLY A 61 25.68 -3.77 -10.07
C GLY A 61 26.50 -4.28 -11.26
N LYS A 62 27.13 -5.45 -11.16
CA LYS A 62 27.76 -6.20 -12.27
C LYS A 62 27.02 -7.51 -12.54
N GLU A 63 26.59 -8.18 -11.47
CA GLU A 63 25.93 -9.48 -11.46
C GLU A 63 24.99 -9.58 -10.24
N VAL A 64 24.19 -10.65 -10.21
CA VAL A 64 23.55 -11.13 -8.98
C VAL A 64 24.35 -12.34 -8.49
N LYS A 65 24.76 -12.32 -7.23
CA LYS A 65 25.41 -13.46 -6.57
C LYS A 65 24.39 -14.16 -5.69
N VAL A 66 24.50 -15.49 -5.60
CA VAL A 66 23.73 -16.31 -4.67
C VAL A 66 24.72 -17.12 -3.83
N LEU A 67 24.68 -16.95 -2.51
CA LEU A 67 25.50 -17.67 -1.53
C LEU A 67 24.65 -18.73 -0.81
N LYS A 68 25.27 -19.81 -0.33
CA LYS A 68 24.67 -20.74 0.64
C LYS A 68 24.83 -20.17 2.04
N THR A 69 23.79 -20.16 2.86
CA THR A 69 23.87 -19.60 4.22
C THR A 69 24.67 -20.46 5.19
N ASN A 70 24.74 -21.77 4.97
CA ASN A 70 25.41 -22.71 5.89
C ASN A 70 26.95 -22.60 5.92
N ASN A 71 27.57 -21.97 4.93
CA ASN A 71 29.03 -21.77 4.86
C ASN A 71 29.45 -20.52 4.07
N TRP A 72 28.48 -19.68 3.69
CA TRP A 72 28.64 -18.44 2.93
C TRP A 72 29.34 -18.55 1.57
N LYS A 73 29.54 -19.77 1.04
CA LYS A 73 30.16 -19.99 -0.27
C LYS A 73 29.18 -19.70 -1.41
N LEU A 74 29.74 -19.21 -2.52
CA LEU A 74 29.01 -18.94 -3.76
C LEU A 74 28.38 -20.21 -4.32
N GLN A 75 27.06 -20.18 -4.56
CA GLN A 75 26.31 -21.21 -5.29
C GLN A 75 26.31 -20.89 -6.79
N CYS A 76 25.93 -19.67 -7.19
CA CYS A 76 25.90 -19.27 -8.59
C CYS A 76 25.98 -17.74 -8.79
N LYS A 77 26.23 -17.35 -10.03
CA LYS A 77 26.31 -15.96 -10.53
C LYS A 77 25.32 -15.81 -11.68
N LEU A 78 24.50 -14.77 -11.67
CA LEU A 78 23.52 -14.48 -12.72
C LEU A 78 23.91 -13.15 -13.42
N PRO A 79 24.01 -13.10 -14.76
CA PRO A 79 24.52 -11.94 -15.50
C PRO A 79 23.48 -10.80 -15.62
N ARG A 80 23.09 -10.24 -14.47
CA ARG A 80 22.03 -9.21 -14.34
C ARG A 80 22.55 -7.95 -13.62
N PRO A 81 23.41 -7.14 -14.26
CA PRO A 81 23.93 -5.89 -13.67
C PRO A 81 22.85 -4.85 -13.37
N LYS A 82 21.66 -4.95 -14.00
CA LYS A 82 20.58 -3.98 -13.82
C LYS A 82 19.47 -4.48 -12.89
N ALA A 83 19.59 -5.70 -12.35
CA ALA A 83 18.66 -6.28 -11.37
C ALA A 83 18.30 -5.26 -10.29
N PHE A 84 17.01 -4.95 -10.20
CA PHE A 84 16.46 -3.99 -9.26
C PHE A 84 15.67 -4.70 -8.14
N TYR A 85 14.96 -5.78 -8.49
CA TYR A 85 14.32 -6.67 -7.54
C TYR A 85 14.79 -8.12 -7.69
N LEU A 86 14.77 -8.84 -6.58
CA LEU A 86 15.04 -10.26 -6.44
C LEU A 86 13.86 -10.88 -5.68
N LYS A 87 13.38 -12.05 -6.12
CA LYS A 87 12.36 -12.80 -5.39
C LYS A 87 12.55 -14.31 -5.59
N PHE A 88 12.85 -15.03 -4.52
CA PHE A 88 12.87 -16.49 -4.55
C PHE A 88 11.45 -17.08 -4.66
N SER A 89 11.35 -18.26 -5.27
CA SER A 89 10.17 -19.12 -5.20
C SER A 89 9.97 -19.71 -3.79
N PRO A 90 8.78 -20.27 -3.46
CA PRO A 90 8.44 -20.66 -2.08
C PRO A 90 9.39 -21.63 -1.36
N ARG A 91 10.10 -22.49 -2.10
CA ARG A 91 11.09 -23.45 -1.57
C ARG A 91 12.52 -23.07 -1.99
N GLY A 92 12.75 -21.85 -2.48
CA GLY A 92 14.07 -21.32 -2.81
C GLY A 92 14.79 -21.96 -4.00
N ASN A 93 14.18 -22.91 -4.73
CA ASN A 93 14.84 -23.60 -5.84
C ASN A 93 14.96 -22.71 -7.10
N TYR A 94 14.09 -21.71 -7.25
CA TYR A 94 14.15 -20.70 -8.30
C TYR A 94 14.33 -19.29 -7.72
N LEU A 95 14.99 -18.43 -8.51
CA LEU A 95 15.13 -17.00 -8.23
C LEU A 95 14.64 -16.18 -9.43
N CYS A 96 13.64 -15.34 -9.18
CA CYS A 96 13.18 -14.34 -10.12
C CYS A 96 13.98 -13.05 -9.98
N THR A 97 14.41 -12.48 -11.10
CA THR A 97 15.09 -11.17 -11.15
C THR A 97 14.32 -10.22 -12.05
N TRP A 98 14.12 -8.97 -11.63
CA TRP A 98 13.48 -7.92 -12.44
C TRP A 98 14.44 -6.75 -12.68
N GLU A 99 14.59 -6.37 -13.94
CA GLU A 99 15.33 -5.18 -14.40
C GLU A 99 14.32 -4.14 -14.92
N LEU A 100 14.69 -2.85 -14.88
CA LEU A 100 13.83 -1.79 -15.43
C LEU A 100 13.60 -2.01 -16.93
N TYR A 101 12.34 -2.11 -17.35
CA TYR A 101 11.96 -2.23 -18.76
C TYR A 101 12.41 -1.00 -19.57
N VAL A 102 13.17 -1.23 -20.64
CA VAL A 102 13.71 -0.20 -21.54
C VAL A 102 13.35 -0.54 -22.98
N ILE A 103 12.97 0.49 -23.75
CA ILE A 103 12.86 0.45 -25.21
C ILE A 103 14.03 1.25 -25.78
N THR A 104 14.71 0.72 -26.80
CA THR A 104 15.72 1.46 -27.58
C THR A 104 15.22 1.69 -29.00
N LYS A 105 15.97 2.42 -29.83
CA LYS A 105 15.65 2.56 -31.27
C LYS A 105 15.75 1.23 -32.00
N ASP A 106 16.67 0.39 -31.55
CA ASP A 106 17.11 -0.87 -32.15
C ASP A 106 16.22 -2.04 -31.68
N ILE A 107 15.58 -1.89 -30.51
CA ILE A 107 14.58 -2.84 -29.98
C ILE A 107 13.29 -2.07 -29.62
N PRO A 108 12.46 -1.64 -30.60
CA PRO A 108 11.25 -0.84 -30.36
C PRO A 108 10.19 -1.53 -29.49
N GLU A 109 10.13 -2.87 -29.53
CA GLU A 109 9.16 -3.66 -28.75
C GLU A 109 9.59 -3.85 -27.29
N GLY A 110 10.87 -3.55 -26.98
CA GLY A 110 11.54 -3.82 -25.72
C GLY A 110 12.00 -5.28 -25.58
N SER A 111 13.07 -5.50 -24.81
CA SER A 111 13.55 -6.84 -24.46
C SER A 111 12.85 -7.40 -23.21
N PRO A 112 12.86 -8.73 -22.97
CA PRO A 112 12.52 -9.29 -21.67
C PRO A 112 13.30 -8.63 -20.54
N ASN A 113 12.63 -8.41 -19.41
CA ASN A 113 13.19 -7.71 -18.25
C ASN A 113 12.87 -8.41 -16.92
N MET A 114 11.97 -9.40 -16.93
CA MET A 114 11.80 -10.37 -15.85
C MET A 114 12.39 -11.70 -16.30
N PHE A 115 13.19 -12.33 -15.43
CA PHE A 115 13.86 -13.61 -15.68
C PHE A 115 13.67 -14.54 -14.49
N VAL A 116 13.67 -15.85 -14.72
CA VAL A 116 13.68 -16.89 -13.68
C VAL A 116 14.88 -17.80 -13.89
N TYR A 117 15.58 -18.10 -12.80
CA TYR A 117 16.76 -18.94 -12.77
C TYR A 117 16.56 -20.13 -11.85
N GLU A 118 17.00 -21.31 -12.26
CA GLU A 118 17.17 -22.48 -11.39
C GLU A 118 18.43 -22.29 -10.56
N ILE A 119 18.32 -22.27 -9.22
CA ILE A 119 19.44 -21.97 -8.33
C ILE A 119 20.49 -23.10 -8.29
N ALA A 120 20.06 -24.35 -8.49
CA ALA A 120 20.94 -25.51 -8.50
C ALA A 120 22.01 -25.43 -9.60
N THR A 121 21.65 -24.92 -10.79
CA THR A 121 22.51 -24.85 -11.98
C THR A 121 22.93 -23.45 -12.37
N GLY A 122 22.23 -22.41 -11.89
CA GLY A 122 22.35 -21.03 -12.38
C GLY A 122 21.72 -20.80 -13.76
N LYS A 123 21.05 -21.80 -14.35
CA LYS A 123 20.47 -21.74 -15.69
C LYS A 123 19.23 -20.83 -15.71
N GLN A 124 19.14 -19.98 -16.73
CA GLN A 124 17.91 -19.23 -17.02
C GLN A 124 16.86 -20.20 -17.59
N VAL A 125 15.72 -20.33 -16.92
CA VAL A 125 14.64 -21.26 -17.31
C VAL A 125 13.42 -20.55 -17.91
N PHE A 126 13.22 -19.27 -17.59
CA PHE A 126 12.12 -18.47 -18.12
C PHE A 126 12.52 -17.00 -18.28
N SER A 127 11.90 -16.29 -19.23
CA SER A 127 12.05 -14.84 -19.40
C SER A 127 10.79 -14.23 -20.03
N ILE A 128 10.42 -13.02 -19.59
CA ILE A 128 9.28 -12.30 -20.14
C ILE A 128 9.42 -10.78 -19.98
N VAL A 129 8.60 -10.04 -20.71
CA VAL A 129 8.44 -8.59 -20.59
C VAL A 129 7.38 -8.28 -19.51
N GLN A 130 7.79 -7.69 -18.40
CA GLN A 130 6.88 -7.06 -17.42
C GLN A 130 7.10 -5.55 -17.38
N LYS A 131 6.16 -4.82 -18.02
CA LYS A 131 6.23 -3.35 -18.18
C LYS A 131 5.78 -2.59 -16.92
N LYS A 132 5.09 -3.25 -16.00
CA LYS A 132 4.82 -2.71 -14.66
C LYS A 132 6.01 -2.96 -13.73
N GLN A 133 6.24 -2.03 -12.82
CA GLN A 133 7.19 -2.18 -11.70
C GLN A 133 6.51 -2.70 -10.42
N THR A 134 5.20 -2.42 -10.25
CA THR A 134 4.38 -3.07 -9.22
C THR A 134 3.85 -4.40 -9.74
N ASP A 135 3.61 -5.35 -8.84
CA ASP A 135 2.95 -6.61 -9.16
C ASP A 135 3.68 -7.37 -10.29
N TRP A 136 5.02 -7.32 -10.25
CA TRP A 136 5.89 -7.94 -11.26
C TRP A 136 6.16 -9.42 -10.92
N GLU A 137 6.02 -9.77 -9.64
CA GLU A 137 6.32 -11.07 -9.07
C GLU A 137 5.40 -12.16 -9.68
N PRO A 138 5.95 -13.25 -10.23
CA PRO A 138 5.15 -14.41 -10.59
C PRO A 138 4.63 -15.13 -9.34
N ALA A 139 3.45 -15.73 -9.46
CA ALA A 139 2.85 -16.55 -8.43
C ALA A 139 3.27 -18.01 -8.57
N TRP A 140 3.33 -18.72 -7.43
CA TRP A 140 3.80 -20.09 -7.33
C TRP A 140 2.91 -20.88 -6.35
N SER A 141 2.75 -22.18 -6.57
CA SER A 141 2.28 -23.10 -5.52
C SER A 141 3.39 -23.35 -4.49
N SER A 142 3.03 -23.67 -3.24
CA SER A 142 4.01 -23.87 -2.16
C SER A 142 4.93 -25.08 -2.33
N ASP A 143 4.53 -26.07 -3.13
CA ASP A 143 5.34 -27.22 -3.53
C ASP A 143 6.26 -26.92 -4.74
N GLU A 144 6.06 -25.77 -5.40
CA GLU A 144 6.64 -25.33 -6.69
C GLU A 144 6.22 -26.12 -7.93
N SER A 145 5.18 -26.96 -7.85
CA SER A 145 4.66 -27.70 -9.02
C SER A 145 3.96 -26.82 -10.05
N ILE A 146 3.46 -25.63 -9.67
CA ILE A 146 2.78 -24.68 -10.56
C ILE A 146 3.47 -23.32 -10.49
N PHE A 147 3.83 -22.79 -11.66
CA PHE A 147 4.24 -21.40 -11.87
C PHE A 147 3.14 -20.67 -12.66
N ALA A 148 2.77 -19.46 -12.25
CA ALA A 148 1.71 -18.72 -12.90
C ALA A 148 1.94 -17.20 -12.93
N ILE A 149 1.53 -16.54 -14.01
CA ILE A 149 1.82 -15.13 -14.29
C ILE A 149 0.72 -14.48 -15.13
N VAL A 150 0.45 -13.19 -14.90
CA VAL A 150 -0.52 -12.43 -15.70
C VAL A 150 0.18 -11.69 -16.85
N VAL A 151 -0.31 -11.90 -18.07
CA VAL A 151 0.19 -11.28 -19.30
C VAL A 151 -1.00 -10.66 -20.06
N GLY A 152 -1.00 -9.34 -20.24
CA GLY A 152 -2.09 -8.61 -20.89
C GLY A 152 -3.43 -8.56 -20.13
N GLY A 153 -3.58 -9.35 -19.06
CA GLY A 153 -4.84 -9.63 -18.36
C GLY A 153 -5.26 -11.10 -18.42
N GLU A 154 -4.60 -11.93 -19.23
CA GLU A 154 -4.71 -13.39 -19.21
C GLU A 154 -3.78 -13.96 -18.14
N SER A 155 -4.29 -14.86 -17.29
CA SER A 155 -3.50 -15.63 -16.33
C SER A 155 -3.00 -16.90 -17.01
N LEU A 156 -1.68 -17.03 -17.11
CA LEU A 156 -0.97 -18.15 -17.71
C LEU A 156 -0.47 -19.09 -16.60
N PHE A 157 -0.64 -20.40 -16.79
CA PHE A 157 -0.19 -21.43 -15.84
C PHE A 157 0.74 -22.42 -16.55
N TYR A 158 1.84 -22.77 -15.89
CA TYR A 158 2.88 -23.68 -16.33
C TYR A 158 3.01 -24.80 -15.29
N ASP A 159 3.05 -26.05 -15.75
CA ASP A 159 3.14 -27.24 -14.91
C ASP A 159 4.61 -27.70 -14.81
N LEU A 160 5.20 -27.52 -13.64
CA LEU A 160 6.60 -27.82 -13.33
C LEU A 160 6.76 -29.16 -12.61
N SER A 161 5.74 -30.04 -12.59
CA SER A 161 5.83 -31.37 -11.98
C SER A 161 6.93 -32.24 -12.61
N GLN A 162 7.28 -31.99 -13.87
CA GLN A 162 8.39 -32.62 -14.61
C GLN A 162 9.65 -31.74 -14.66
N GLY A 163 9.77 -30.75 -13.76
CA GLY A 163 10.91 -29.83 -13.68
C GLY A 163 10.91 -28.74 -14.76
N ILE A 164 12.11 -28.27 -15.11
CA ILE A 164 12.33 -27.04 -15.90
C ILE A 164 11.74 -27.07 -17.32
N GLU A 165 11.43 -28.25 -17.86
CA GLU A 165 10.78 -28.41 -19.16
C GLU A 165 9.36 -27.81 -19.17
N GLY A 166 8.70 -27.76 -18.02
CA GLY A 166 7.38 -27.16 -17.84
C GLY A 166 7.30 -25.66 -18.16
N PHE A 167 8.42 -24.93 -18.16
CA PHE A 167 8.44 -23.52 -18.56
C PHE A 167 8.25 -23.29 -20.07
N LYS A 168 8.34 -24.34 -20.91
CA LYS A 168 8.28 -24.21 -22.39
C LYS A 168 6.89 -23.84 -22.92
N SER A 169 5.80 -24.23 -22.24
CA SER A 169 4.43 -23.99 -22.72
C SER A 169 3.42 -23.88 -21.57
N THR A 170 2.31 -23.20 -21.83
CA THR A 170 1.25 -22.98 -20.82
C THR A 170 0.26 -24.13 -20.79
N THR A 171 0.18 -24.86 -19.68
CA THR A 171 -0.76 -25.96 -19.45
C THR A 171 -2.22 -25.50 -19.33
N LYS A 172 -2.45 -24.31 -18.75
CA LYS A 172 -3.78 -23.68 -18.62
C LYS A 172 -3.72 -22.17 -18.81
N LYS A 173 -4.86 -21.58 -19.19
CA LYS A 173 -5.08 -20.16 -19.37
C LYS A 173 -6.48 -19.77 -18.90
N ILE A 174 -6.65 -18.59 -18.31
CA ILE A 174 -7.95 -18.02 -17.92
C ILE A 174 -7.86 -16.50 -17.74
N GLY A 175 -8.92 -15.76 -18.08
CA GLY A 175 -9.00 -14.31 -17.93
C GLY A 175 -9.01 -13.59 -19.28
N GLY A 176 -8.12 -12.62 -19.46
CA GLY A 176 -8.02 -11.78 -20.66
C GLY A 176 -8.56 -10.36 -20.47
N SER A 177 -9.31 -10.11 -19.39
CA SER A 177 -9.78 -8.77 -19.02
C SER A 177 -8.62 -7.87 -18.62
N ARG A 178 -8.50 -6.70 -19.25
CA ARG A 178 -7.46 -5.71 -18.94
C ARG A 178 -7.51 -5.31 -17.47
N GLY A 179 -6.42 -5.53 -16.75
CA GLY A 179 -6.32 -5.24 -15.31
C GLY A 179 -6.78 -6.39 -14.41
N GLY A 180 -7.04 -7.58 -14.97
CA GLY A 180 -7.15 -8.80 -14.18
C GLY A 180 -5.89 -9.08 -13.37
N ILE A 181 -6.05 -9.68 -12.18
CA ILE A 181 -4.97 -10.01 -11.25
C ILE A 181 -5.15 -11.45 -10.79
N LEU A 182 -4.05 -12.19 -10.69
CA LEU A 182 -3.98 -13.56 -10.19
C LEU A 182 -3.42 -13.57 -8.76
N SER A 183 -3.89 -14.49 -7.92
CA SER A 183 -3.21 -14.88 -6.70
C SER A 183 -3.33 -16.39 -6.47
N VAL A 184 -2.24 -17.04 -6.10
CA VAL A 184 -2.16 -18.48 -5.80
C VAL A 184 -2.16 -18.67 -4.29
N GLY A 185 -3.04 -19.53 -3.79
CA GLY A 185 -3.15 -19.83 -2.36
C GLY A 185 -1.99 -20.72 -1.87
N PRO A 186 -1.35 -20.38 -0.74
CA PRO A 186 -0.26 -21.16 -0.17
C PRO A 186 -0.75 -22.44 0.53
N GLY A 187 0.20 -23.31 0.91
CA GLY A 187 -0.04 -24.47 1.77
C GLY A 187 -0.55 -25.70 1.03
N SER A 188 -1.76 -25.65 0.47
CA SER A 188 -2.37 -26.81 -0.22
C SER A 188 -1.79 -27.01 -1.63
N SER A 189 -1.52 -28.25 -2.01
CA SER A 189 -1.35 -28.67 -3.41
C SER A 189 -2.34 -29.80 -3.76
N PRO A 190 -3.06 -29.74 -4.89
CA PRO A 190 -3.16 -28.61 -5.83
C PRO A 190 -3.71 -27.33 -5.17
N PRO A 191 -3.20 -26.14 -5.53
CA PRO A 191 -3.53 -24.89 -4.86
C PRO A 191 -4.94 -24.39 -5.17
N PHE A 192 -5.48 -23.59 -4.26
CA PHE A 192 -6.61 -22.72 -4.55
C PHE A 192 -6.14 -21.48 -5.32
N ILE A 193 -6.96 -21.00 -6.26
CA ILE A 193 -6.60 -19.94 -7.20
C ILE A 193 -7.64 -18.82 -7.10
N ALA A 194 -7.20 -17.60 -6.84
CA ALA A 194 -8.05 -16.41 -6.85
C ALA A 194 -7.75 -15.58 -8.10
N ILE A 195 -8.81 -15.20 -8.82
CA ILE A 195 -8.73 -14.36 -10.01
C ILE A 195 -9.63 -13.16 -9.81
N TYR A 196 -9.03 -11.97 -9.78
CA TYR A 196 -9.73 -10.70 -9.86
C TYR A 196 -9.96 -10.33 -11.33
N THR A 197 -11.20 -9.95 -11.64
CA THR A 197 -11.63 -9.44 -12.95
C THR A 197 -12.30 -8.08 -12.75
N PRO A 198 -11.71 -6.98 -13.26
CA PRO A 198 -12.34 -5.66 -13.23
C PRO A 198 -13.66 -5.63 -14.00
N GLY A 199 -14.65 -4.94 -13.45
CA GLY A 199 -15.94 -4.72 -14.10
C GLY A 199 -15.82 -3.81 -15.32
N ALA A 200 -16.55 -4.16 -16.39
CA ALA A 200 -16.82 -3.22 -17.47
C ALA A 200 -17.63 -2.01 -16.98
N LYS A 201 -17.70 -0.92 -17.76
CA LYS A 201 -18.42 0.30 -17.36
C LYS A 201 -19.90 0.01 -17.04
N GLY A 202 -20.24 0.00 -15.74
CA GLY A 202 -21.59 -0.28 -15.22
C GLY A 202 -21.79 -1.70 -14.70
N ALA A 203 -20.89 -2.63 -15.01
CA ALA A 203 -20.85 -3.97 -14.41
C ALA A 203 -20.07 -3.95 -13.09
N PRO A 204 -20.38 -4.86 -12.14
CA PRO A 204 -19.53 -5.05 -10.96
C PRO A 204 -18.18 -5.65 -11.36
N SER A 205 -17.14 -5.34 -10.59
CA SER A 205 -15.92 -6.16 -10.56
C SER A 205 -16.17 -7.42 -9.75
N MET A 206 -15.37 -8.46 -9.97
CA MET A 206 -15.52 -9.73 -9.26
C MET A 206 -14.18 -10.37 -8.93
N CYS A 207 -14.10 -11.00 -7.76
CA CYS A 207 -13.05 -11.97 -7.45
C CYS A 207 -13.68 -13.36 -7.38
N LYS A 208 -13.08 -14.31 -8.11
CA LYS A 208 -13.50 -15.71 -8.17
C LYS A 208 -12.42 -16.62 -7.61
N LEU A 209 -12.84 -17.59 -6.80
CA LEU A 209 -12.01 -18.62 -6.19
C LEU A 209 -12.24 -19.96 -6.90
N TYR A 210 -11.16 -20.68 -7.20
CA TYR A 210 -11.16 -22.00 -7.84
C TYR A 210 -10.21 -22.94 -7.08
N LYS A 211 -10.26 -24.25 -7.38
CA LYS A 211 -9.22 -25.21 -7.01
C LYS A 211 -8.52 -25.71 -8.27
N TYR A 212 -7.20 -25.56 -8.38
CA TYR A 212 -6.45 -26.02 -9.54
C TYR A 212 -6.56 -27.56 -9.70
N PRO A 213 -6.64 -28.13 -10.92
CA PRO A 213 -6.70 -27.49 -12.25
C PRO A 213 -8.12 -27.13 -12.72
N ALA A 214 -9.14 -27.21 -11.85
CA ALA A 214 -10.55 -26.97 -12.16
C ALA A 214 -10.86 -25.45 -12.26
N LEU A 215 -10.39 -24.84 -13.34
CA LEU A 215 -10.53 -23.41 -13.66
C LEU A 215 -11.72 -23.08 -14.56
N GLY A 216 -12.64 -24.02 -14.80
CA GLY A 216 -13.84 -23.77 -15.60
C GLY A 216 -14.79 -22.76 -14.96
N GLN A 217 -15.58 -22.02 -15.74
CA GLN A 217 -16.48 -20.99 -15.20
C GLN A 217 -17.48 -21.55 -14.16
N ASN A 218 -17.99 -22.77 -14.42
CA ASN A 218 -18.91 -23.50 -13.54
C ASN A 218 -18.20 -24.22 -12.37
N GLN A 219 -16.87 -24.11 -12.26
CA GLN A 219 -16.04 -24.68 -11.19
C GLN A 219 -15.56 -23.61 -10.19
N THR A 220 -16.23 -22.44 -10.19
CA THR A 220 -16.01 -21.38 -9.21
C THR A 220 -16.51 -21.85 -7.84
N LEU A 221 -15.64 -21.92 -6.83
CA LEU A 221 -15.98 -22.31 -5.45
C LEU A 221 -16.68 -21.19 -4.69
N ALA A 222 -16.07 -20.00 -4.70
CA ALA A 222 -16.58 -18.79 -4.05
C ALA A 222 -16.46 -17.62 -5.02
N CYS A 223 -17.42 -16.69 -4.99
CA CYS A 223 -17.42 -15.52 -5.85
C CYS A 223 -17.90 -14.30 -5.08
N LYS A 224 -17.06 -13.26 -4.99
CA LYS A 224 -17.43 -11.97 -4.41
C LYS A 224 -17.48 -10.92 -5.51
N SER A 225 -18.66 -10.36 -5.75
CA SER A 225 -18.85 -9.18 -6.58
C SER A 225 -18.83 -7.90 -5.74
N PHE A 226 -18.31 -6.83 -6.33
CA PHE A 226 -18.28 -5.49 -5.73
C PHE A 226 -18.17 -4.43 -6.83
N PHE A 227 -18.78 -3.27 -6.61
CA PHE A 227 -18.56 -2.08 -7.43
C PHE A 227 -17.38 -1.28 -6.87
N ASN A 228 -16.89 -0.29 -7.63
CA ASN A 228 -15.93 0.71 -7.15
C ASN A 228 -14.65 0.09 -6.55
N ALA A 229 -13.93 -0.68 -7.37
CA ALA A 229 -12.62 -1.24 -7.04
C ALA A 229 -11.64 -0.97 -8.20
N ASP A 230 -11.01 0.20 -8.16
CA ASP A 230 -9.96 0.60 -9.11
C ASP A 230 -8.66 -0.17 -8.83
N ARG A 231 -8.44 -0.59 -7.57
CA ARG A 231 -7.35 -1.48 -7.14
C ARG A 231 -7.89 -2.54 -6.17
N VAL A 232 -7.24 -3.71 -6.13
CA VAL A 232 -7.55 -4.83 -5.21
C VAL A 232 -6.26 -5.48 -4.73
N GLU A 233 -6.10 -5.61 -3.42
CA GLU A 233 -5.04 -6.40 -2.78
C GLU A 233 -5.61 -7.75 -2.30
N MET A 234 -4.92 -8.85 -2.62
CA MET A 234 -5.34 -10.23 -2.32
C MET A 234 -4.41 -10.85 -1.28
N MET A 235 -4.93 -11.11 -0.07
CA MET A 235 -4.17 -11.56 1.09
C MET A 235 -4.69 -12.91 1.60
N TRP A 236 -3.96 -14.00 1.33
CA TRP A 236 -4.28 -15.33 1.86
C TRP A 236 -3.81 -15.51 3.30
N ASN A 237 -4.53 -16.35 4.07
CA ASN A 237 -3.95 -16.95 5.27
C ASN A 237 -2.86 -17.96 4.89
N LYS A 238 -1.94 -18.27 5.81
CA LYS A 238 -0.78 -19.15 5.54
C LYS A 238 -1.19 -20.56 5.06
N ARG A 239 -2.38 -21.02 5.44
CA ARG A 239 -2.97 -22.31 5.00
C ARG A 239 -3.67 -22.30 3.63
N GLY A 240 -3.85 -21.14 2.98
CA GLY A 240 -4.57 -21.01 1.71
C GLY A 240 -6.07 -21.32 1.77
N THR A 241 -6.67 -21.38 2.96
CA THR A 241 -8.09 -21.70 3.17
C THR A 241 -8.99 -20.46 3.26
N GLY A 242 -8.40 -19.28 3.48
CA GLY A 242 -9.10 -18.01 3.61
C GLY A 242 -8.35 -16.89 2.90
N LEU A 243 -9.11 -15.98 2.28
CA LEU A 243 -8.62 -14.89 1.45
C LEU A 243 -9.32 -13.59 1.84
N LEU A 244 -8.54 -12.57 2.20
CA LEU A 244 -9.01 -11.20 2.37
C LEU A 244 -8.77 -10.41 1.08
N LEU A 245 -9.77 -9.63 0.69
CA LEU A 245 -9.71 -8.68 -0.42
C LEU A 245 -9.85 -7.27 0.11
N LEU A 246 -8.80 -6.46 0.03
CA LEU A 246 -8.90 -5.02 0.26
C LEU A 246 -9.12 -4.33 -1.09
N THR A 247 -10.33 -3.81 -1.30
CA THR A 247 -10.70 -3.04 -2.49
C THR A 247 -10.51 -1.55 -2.23
N SER A 248 -10.20 -0.76 -3.26
CA SER A 248 -10.15 0.70 -3.15
C SER A 248 -10.53 1.43 -4.43
N THR A 249 -11.07 2.65 -4.30
CA THR A 249 -11.12 3.64 -5.38
C THR A 249 -10.06 4.72 -5.23
N GLU A 250 -9.73 5.38 -6.34
CA GLU A 250 -8.86 6.57 -6.31
C GLU A 250 -9.63 7.87 -6.03
N VAL A 251 -10.91 7.93 -6.40
CA VAL A 251 -11.84 9.04 -6.12
C VAL A 251 -13.22 8.46 -5.83
N ASP A 252 -13.92 8.97 -4.81
CA ASP A 252 -15.33 8.60 -4.62
C ASP A 252 -16.22 9.33 -5.63
N LYS A 253 -17.02 8.55 -6.37
CA LYS A 253 -17.97 9.05 -7.38
C LYS A 253 -19.12 9.87 -6.77
N THR A 254 -19.34 9.79 -5.46
CA THR A 254 -20.28 10.67 -4.74
C THR A 254 -19.71 12.09 -4.52
N GLY A 255 -18.38 12.26 -4.62
CA GLY A 255 -17.69 13.48 -4.22
C GLY A 255 -17.45 13.63 -2.71
N ALA A 256 -17.95 12.72 -1.87
CA ALA A 256 -17.82 12.82 -0.41
C ALA A 256 -16.37 12.62 0.09
N SER A 257 -15.54 11.86 -0.63
CA SER A 257 -14.14 11.60 -0.27
C SER A 257 -13.17 11.85 -1.44
N TYR A 258 -12.29 12.82 -1.25
CA TYR A 258 -11.10 13.05 -2.09
C TYR A 258 -10.02 11.97 -1.94
N TYR A 259 -10.15 11.06 -0.96
CA TYR A 259 -9.21 9.96 -0.71
C TYR A 259 -9.76 8.61 -1.18
N GLY A 260 -10.84 8.62 -1.98
CA GLY A 260 -11.55 7.41 -2.39
C GLY A 260 -12.28 6.74 -1.24
N ASN A 261 -12.66 5.48 -1.46
CA ASN A 261 -13.27 4.61 -0.48
C ASN A 261 -12.52 3.26 -0.46
N GLN A 262 -12.56 2.53 0.66
CA GLN A 262 -11.96 1.21 0.82
C GLN A 262 -12.96 0.25 1.46
N ALA A 263 -13.03 -0.98 0.96
CA ALA A 263 -13.83 -2.03 1.58
C ALA A 263 -13.03 -3.33 1.71
N LEU A 264 -13.16 -3.99 2.86
CA LEU A 264 -12.54 -5.28 3.14
C LEU A 264 -13.59 -6.39 2.97
N HIS A 265 -13.26 -7.42 2.19
CA HIS A 265 -14.10 -8.60 2.00
C HIS A 265 -13.31 -9.86 2.36
N PHE A 266 -14.03 -10.94 2.68
CA PHE A 266 -13.47 -12.25 2.95
C PHE A 266 -14.11 -13.31 2.06
N LEU A 267 -13.31 -14.26 1.58
CA LEU A 267 -13.72 -15.47 0.87
C LEU A 267 -13.02 -16.66 1.53
N ASN A 268 -13.67 -17.83 1.54
CA ASN A 268 -13.03 -19.08 1.97
C ASN A 268 -13.20 -20.21 0.96
N THR A 269 -12.41 -21.27 1.14
CA THR A 269 -12.41 -22.46 0.26
C THR A 269 -13.60 -23.40 0.44
N LYS A 270 -14.58 -23.05 1.29
CA LYS A 270 -15.87 -23.75 1.43
C LYS A 270 -16.97 -23.16 0.55
N GLY A 271 -16.78 -21.95 0.03
CA GLY A 271 -17.74 -21.23 -0.80
C GLY A 271 -18.25 -19.93 -0.19
N ASP A 272 -18.03 -19.71 1.11
CA ASP A 272 -18.52 -18.52 1.82
C ASP A 272 -17.83 -17.25 1.29
N SER A 273 -18.59 -16.16 1.17
CA SER A 273 -18.01 -14.82 1.03
C SER A 273 -18.84 -13.75 1.74
N CYS A 274 -18.17 -12.86 2.46
CA CYS A 274 -18.79 -11.79 3.23
C CYS A 274 -18.05 -10.45 3.03
N SER A 275 -18.56 -9.39 3.66
CA SER A 275 -17.85 -8.11 3.79
C SER A 275 -17.49 -7.97 5.26
N VAL A 276 -16.25 -7.60 5.56
CA VAL A 276 -15.78 -7.49 6.96
C VAL A 276 -16.38 -6.21 7.58
N PRO A 277 -17.15 -6.30 8.67
CA PRO A 277 -17.73 -5.13 9.31
C PRO A 277 -16.65 -4.34 10.06
N LEU A 278 -16.50 -3.06 9.71
CA LEU A 278 -15.57 -2.12 10.35
C LEU A 278 -16.38 -1.14 11.20
N SER A 279 -16.19 -1.14 12.52
CA SER A 279 -17.06 -0.39 13.46
C SER A 279 -16.71 1.10 13.58
N LYS A 280 -16.01 1.68 12.59
CA LYS A 280 -15.55 3.09 12.59
C LYS A 280 -15.28 3.53 11.15
N ASP A 281 -15.86 4.67 10.77
CA ASP A 281 -15.66 5.26 9.45
C ASP A 281 -14.23 5.73 9.20
N GLY A 282 -13.79 5.57 7.96
CA GLY A 282 -12.48 5.99 7.45
C GLY A 282 -11.72 4.86 6.74
N PRO A 283 -10.46 5.12 6.34
CA PRO A 283 -9.66 4.18 5.55
C PRO A 283 -9.21 2.95 6.35
N VAL A 284 -8.83 1.90 5.64
CA VAL A 284 -8.11 0.74 6.18
C VAL A 284 -6.61 0.99 6.02
N HIS A 285 -5.91 1.16 7.14
CA HIS A 285 -4.46 1.43 7.18
C HIS A 285 -3.63 0.16 7.08
N CYS A 286 -4.11 -0.93 7.70
CA CYS A 286 -3.40 -2.21 7.71
C CYS A 286 -4.36 -3.39 7.86
N VAL A 287 -4.03 -4.49 7.19
CA VAL A 287 -4.65 -5.81 7.35
C VAL A 287 -3.52 -6.83 7.47
N LYS A 288 -3.58 -7.73 8.45
CA LYS A 288 -2.63 -8.86 8.58
C LYS A 288 -3.31 -10.12 9.10
N TRP A 289 -3.06 -11.23 8.43
CA TRP A 289 -3.34 -12.57 8.94
C TRP A 289 -2.38 -12.93 10.08
N SER A 290 -2.90 -13.61 11.10
CA SER A 290 -2.07 -14.37 12.05
C SER A 290 -1.44 -15.58 11.31
N PRO A 291 -0.16 -15.91 11.55
CA PRO A 291 0.45 -17.15 11.05
C PRO A 291 -0.35 -18.41 11.39
N LYS A 292 -1.02 -18.43 12.56
CA LYS A 292 -1.92 -19.52 13.00
C LYS A 292 -3.13 -19.72 12.06
N SER A 293 -3.36 -18.81 11.10
CA SER A 293 -4.34 -18.89 9.99
C SER A 293 -5.82 -18.91 10.38
N THR A 294 -6.12 -18.72 11.66
CA THR A 294 -7.46 -18.69 12.27
C THR A 294 -8.02 -17.27 12.43
N GLU A 295 -7.17 -16.25 12.37
CA GLU A 295 -7.46 -14.89 12.83
C GLU A 295 -6.73 -13.84 11.99
N PHE A 296 -7.24 -12.61 11.97
CA PHE A 296 -6.58 -11.47 11.34
C PHE A 296 -6.81 -10.16 12.11
N VAL A 297 -5.84 -9.26 12.07
CA VAL A 297 -5.95 -7.90 12.61
C VAL A 297 -6.25 -6.91 11.49
N VAL A 298 -7.16 -5.96 11.77
CA VAL A 298 -7.43 -4.80 10.93
C VAL A 298 -7.19 -3.53 11.74
N VAL A 299 -6.47 -2.57 11.16
CA VAL A 299 -6.27 -1.21 11.68
C VAL A 299 -6.97 -0.23 10.74
N TYR A 300 -8.00 0.47 11.22
CA TYR A 300 -8.95 1.19 10.36
C TYR A 300 -9.56 2.44 11.00
N GLY A 301 -10.27 3.22 10.18
CA GLY A 301 -11.00 4.42 10.56
C GLY A 301 -10.12 5.68 10.63
N TYR A 302 -10.75 6.85 10.75
CA TYR A 302 -10.02 8.11 10.90
C TYR A 302 -9.19 8.16 12.18
N MET A 303 -8.01 8.81 12.13
CA MET A 303 -7.08 8.90 13.26
C MET A 303 -7.70 9.65 14.45
N PRO A 304 -7.58 9.14 15.70
CA PRO A 304 -6.90 7.90 16.10
C PRO A 304 -7.64 6.65 15.59
N SER A 305 -6.92 5.77 14.88
CA SER A 305 -7.48 4.57 14.26
C SER A 305 -7.97 3.58 15.31
N LYS A 306 -9.01 2.82 14.99
CA LYS A 306 -9.37 1.61 15.74
C LYS A 306 -8.53 0.43 15.26
N ALA A 307 -8.12 -0.45 16.17
CA ALA A 307 -7.52 -1.74 15.85
C ALA A 307 -8.34 -2.87 16.47
N ALA A 308 -8.61 -3.93 15.71
CA ALA A 308 -9.39 -5.08 16.18
C ALA A 308 -8.89 -6.41 15.58
N LEU A 309 -9.02 -7.48 16.36
CA LEU A 309 -8.73 -8.87 15.99
C LEU A 309 -10.05 -9.55 15.57
N TYR A 310 -10.04 -10.25 14.44
CA TYR A 310 -11.20 -10.87 13.81
C TYR A 310 -11.01 -12.38 13.61
N ASN A 311 -12.11 -13.15 13.69
CA ASN A 311 -12.15 -14.59 13.41
C ASN A 311 -12.43 -14.90 11.91
N LEU A 312 -12.42 -16.18 11.52
CA LEU A 312 -12.78 -16.63 10.15
C LEU A 312 -14.25 -16.41 9.74
N LYS A 313 -15.14 -15.99 10.66
CA LYS A 313 -16.51 -15.53 10.33
C LYS A 313 -16.58 -14.01 10.10
N CYS A 314 -15.48 -13.30 10.39
CA CYS A 314 -15.36 -11.85 10.43
C CYS A 314 -16.10 -11.17 11.60
N ASP A 315 -16.30 -11.89 12.71
CA ASP A 315 -16.67 -11.32 14.01
C ASP A 315 -15.41 -10.78 14.72
N VAL A 316 -15.56 -9.74 15.55
CA VAL A 316 -14.47 -9.22 16.39
C VAL A 316 -14.26 -10.10 17.62
N ILE A 317 -13.05 -10.67 17.76
CA ILE A 317 -12.59 -11.43 18.94
C ILE A 317 -12.11 -10.49 20.05
N PHE A 318 -11.45 -9.40 19.67
CA PHE A 318 -10.85 -8.44 20.59
C PHE A 318 -10.75 -7.04 19.97
N ASP A 319 -10.92 -6.02 20.81
CA ASP A 319 -10.93 -4.61 20.44
C ASP A 319 -9.79 -3.89 21.19
N PHE A 320 -8.68 -3.63 20.49
CA PHE A 320 -7.50 -2.95 21.01
C PHE A 320 -7.73 -1.43 21.22
N LYS A 321 -8.97 -0.95 21.08
CA LYS A 321 -9.44 0.43 21.20
C LYS A 321 -8.87 1.36 20.12
N GLU A 322 -9.04 2.66 20.31
CA GLU A 322 -8.51 3.68 19.42
C GLU A 322 -7.07 4.05 19.80
N GLY A 323 -6.25 4.44 18.83
CA GLY A 323 -4.91 4.95 19.09
C GLY A 323 -4.18 5.47 17.85
N PRO A 324 -3.00 6.09 18.00
CA PRO A 324 -2.21 6.61 16.90
C PRO A 324 -1.44 5.48 16.19
N ARG A 325 -2.18 4.56 15.55
CA ARG A 325 -1.67 3.32 14.95
C ARG A 325 -1.94 3.32 13.43
N ASN A 326 -1.06 2.73 12.63
CA ASN A 326 -1.26 2.56 11.18
C ASN A 326 -0.66 1.27 10.62
N CYS A 327 0.05 0.47 11.43
CA CYS A 327 0.62 -0.80 11.04
C CYS A 327 0.38 -1.86 12.12
N ALA A 328 0.29 -3.12 11.70
CA ALA A 328 0.26 -4.29 12.57
C ALA A 328 1.28 -5.33 12.09
N TYR A 329 1.91 -6.05 13.02
CA TYR A 329 2.92 -7.07 12.73
C TYR A 329 2.81 -8.23 13.73
N PHE A 330 2.29 -9.38 13.31
CA PHE A 330 2.42 -10.62 14.08
C PHE A 330 3.87 -11.10 14.07
N ASN A 331 4.34 -11.70 15.17
CA ASN A 331 5.58 -12.48 15.15
C ASN A 331 5.37 -13.79 14.36
N PRO A 332 6.42 -14.54 13.98
CA PRO A 332 6.32 -15.71 13.09
C PRO A 332 5.39 -16.83 13.59
N PHE A 333 5.18 -16.91 14.91
CA PHE A 333 4.31 -17.90 15.55
C PHE A 333 2.87 -17.42 15.72
N GLY A 334 2.62 -16.10 15.69
CA GLY A 334 1.30 -15.52 15.89
C GLY A 334 0.81 -15.54 17.34
N ASN A 335 1.72 -15.65 18.32
CA ASN A 335 1.40 -15.47 19.74
C ASN A 335 1.64 -14.04 20.23
N LEU A 336 2.43 -13.25 19.50
CA LEU A 336 2.60 -11.81 19.71
C LEU A 336 2.10 -11.01 18.51
N VAL A 337 1.54 -9.83 18.77
CA VAL A 337 1.26 -8.83 17.75
C VAL A 337 1.76 -7.45 18.19
N VAL A 338 2.51 -6.79 17.31
CA VAL A 338 2.86 -5.37 17.43
C VAL A 338 1.79 -4.55 16.73
N LEU A 339 1.30 -3.49 17.40
CA LEU A 339 0.53 -2.41 16.80
C LEU A 339 1.37 -1.13 16.85
N ALA A 340 1.62 -0.51 15.69
CA ALA A 340 2.59 0.57 15.57
C ALA A 340 2.05 1.79 14.81
N GLY A 341 2.57 2.97 15.15
CA GLY A 341 2.30 4.25 14.50
C GLY A 341 3.56 4.84 13.85
N PHE A 342 3.82 4.50 12.59
CA PHE A 342 5.05 4.88 11.88
C PHE A 342 4.86 5.98 10.80
N GLY A 343 5.97 6.59 10.39
CA GLY A 343 6.01 7.63 9.35
C GLY A 343 5.55 9.01 9.84
N ASN A 344 4.26 9.33 9.64
CA ASN A 344 3.69 10.62 10.07
C ASN A 344 3.20 10.61 11.53
N LEU A 345 3.32 9.47 12.22
CA LEU A 345 2.88 9.25 13.60
C LEU A 345 4.10 9.18 14.54
N PRO A 346 3.92 9.34 15.87
CA PRO A 346 5.05 9.57 16.80
C PRO A 346 6.04 8.42 17.02
N GLY A 347 5.89 7.29 16.33
CA GLY A 347 6.71 6.09 16.53
C GLY A 347 6.29 5.23 17.72
N ASN A 348 5.06 5.34 18.22
CA ASN A 348 4.56 4.48 19.28
C ASN A 348 4.46 3.02 18.78
N VAL A 349 4.89 2.07 19.60
CA VAL A 349 4.89 0.63 19.32
C VAL A 349 4.35 -0.10 20.55
N GLU A 350 3.16 -0.65 20.44
CA GLU A 350 2.51 -1.47 21.46
C GLU A 350 2.77 -2.94 21.14
N ILE A 351 3.27 -3.71 22.11
CA ILE A 351 3.47 -5.17 22.00
C ILE A 351 2.37 -5.85 22.82
N TRP A 352 1.57 -6.70 22.17
CA TRP A 352 0.46 -7.43 22.76
C TRP A 352 0.67 -8.94 22.68
N ASP A 353 0.29 -9.66 23.74
CA ASP A 353 0.08 -11.11 23.72
C ASP A 353 -1.31 -11.40 23.13
N VAL A 354 -1.35 -12.21 22.08
CA VAL A 354 -2.59 -12.53 21.35
C VAL A 354 -3.47 -13.49 22.17
N ASN A 355 -2.87 -14.36 22.98
CA ASN A 355 -3.58 -15.41 23.72
C ASN A 355 -4.22 -14.84 24.99
N THR A 356 -3.45 -14.10 25.80
CA THR A 356 -3.98 -13.45 27.03
C THR A 356 -4.70 -12.14 26.75
N LYS A 357 -4.48 -11.52 25.58
CA LYS A 357 -5.06 -10.23 25.15
C LYS A 357 -4.57 -9.04 25.99
N GLU A 358 -3.43 -9.18 26.66
CA GLU A 358 -2.78 -8.13 27.43
C GLU A 358 -1.70 -7.40 26.63
N MET A 359 -1.48 -6.12 26.92
CA MET A 359 -0.35 -5.34 26.40
C MET A 359 0.87 -5.58 27.29
N ILE A 360 1.91 -6.21 26.75
CA ILE A 360 3.18 -6.51 27.45
C ILE A 360 3.99 -5.23 27.65
N ALA A 361 4.09 -4.41 26.60
CA ALA A 361 4.94 -3.24 26.58
C ALA A 361 4.43 -2.17 25.60
N ASN A 362 4.78 -0.91 25.86
CA ASN A 362 4.53 0.23 24.99
C ASN A 362 5.82 1.06 24.93
N ILE A 363 6.44 1.11 23.76
CA ILE A 363 7.74 1.76 23.54
C ILE A 363 7.65 2.79 22.42
N LYS A 364 8.70 3.60 22.26
CA LYS A 364 8.78 4.64 21.23
C LYS A 364 9.98 4.42 20.32
N CYS A 365 9.69 4.04 19.08
CA CYS A 365 10.61 3.86 17.97
C CYS A 365 10.35 4.97 16.92
N PRO A 366 10.76 6.22 17.19
CA PRO A 366 10.55 7.34 16.27
C PRO A 366 11.26 7.09 14.93
N ASP A 367 10.82 7.81 13.88
CA ASP A 367 11.45 7.86 12.56
C ASP A 367 11.56 6.53 11.77
N THR A 368 11.14 5.40 12.37
CA THR A 368 11.09 4.06 11.79
C THR A 368 10.47 4.05 10.39
N THR A 369 11.24 3.62 9.40
CA THR A 369 10.79 3.43 8.00
C THR A 369 10.54 1.97 7.64
N HIS A 370 11.16 1.04 8.37
CA HIS A 370 11.10 -0.41 8.19
C HIS A 370 11.01 -1.12 9.56
N PHE A 371 10.24 -2.21 9.63
CA PHE A 371 10.07 -3.07 10.80
C PHE A 371 10.06 -4.54 10.33
N GLU A 372 10.79 -5.42 11.01
CA GLU A 372 10.74 -6.88 10.78
C GLU A 372 10.92 -7.65 12.10
N TRP A 373 10.09 -8.66 12.34
CA TRP A 373 10.33 -9.62 13.43
C TRP A 373 11.50 -10.54 13.08
N ASN A 374 12.35 -10.80 14.07
CA ASN A 374 13.34 -11.85 13.98
C ASN A 374 12.63 -13.23 13.89
N PRO A 375 13.16 -14.20 13.13
CA PRO A 375 12.61 -15.55 13.03
C PRO A 375 12.35 -16.27 14.37
N ASN A 376 13.11 -15.95 15.43
CA ASN A 376 12.89 -16.50 16.77
C ASN A 376 11.59 -16.00 17.44
N GLY A 377 10.94 -14.98 16.87
CA GLY A 377 9.66 -14.42 17.34
C GLY A 377 9.72 -13.70 18.68
N GLU A 378 10.88 -13.62 19.33
CA GLU A 378 11.10 -12.86 20.55
C GLU A 378 11.60 -11.43 20.27
N HIS A 379 12.37 -11.27 19.20
CA HIS A 379 13.06 -10.03 18.87
C HIS A 379 12.50 -9.38 17.60
N PHE A 380 12.64 -8.07 17.45
CA PHE A 380 12.32 -7.35 16.22
C PHE A 380 13.31 -6.22 15.94
N VAL A 381 13.49 -5.88 14.66
CA VAL A 381 14.30 -4.75 14.22
C VAL A 381 13.39 -3.59 13.82
N THR A 382 13.75 -2.37 14.23
CA THR A 382 13.25 -1.13 13.63
C THR A 382 14.40 -0.41 12.96
N ALA A 383 14.24 -0.03 11.70
CA ALA A 383 15.29 0.67 10.95
C ALA A 383 14.78 1.99 10.34
N THR A 384 15.69 2.94 10.26
CA THR A 384 15.52 4.24 9.59
C THR A 384 16.38 4.25 8.34
N THR A 385 15.73 4.19 7.19
CA THR A 385 16.36 3.90 5.89
C THR A 385 16.13 5.00 4.86
N ALA A 386 17.20 5.30 4.11
CA ALA A 386 17.17 6.13 2.93
C ALA A 386 16.59 5.34 1.73
N PRO A 387 16.00 6.03 0.73
CA PRO A 387 15.89 7.48 0.60
C PRO A 387 14.69 8.09 1.36
N ARG A 388 13.87 7.29 2.06
CA ARG A 388 12.63 7.75 2.71
C ARG A 388 12.90 8.73 3.86
N LEU A 389 13.89 8.43 4.70
CA LEU A 389 14.47 9.39 5.63
C LEU A 389 15.99 9.27 5.61
N ARG A 390 16.70 10.40 5.72
CA ARG A 390 18.17 10.49 5.70
C ARG A 390 18.78 10.94 7.03
N ILE A 391 17.96 11.48 7.91
CA ILE A 391 18.34 11.90 9.26
C ILE A 391 18.13 10.67 10.17
N GLY A 392 19.04 10.44 11.11
CA GLY A 392 18.93 9.32 12.05
C GLY A 392 18.96 7.94 11.40
N ASN A 393 19.63 7.77 10.25
CA ASN A 393 19.84 6.47 9.63
C ASN A 393 20.53 5.50 10.60
N GLY A 394 20.14 4.24 10.54
CA GLY A 394 20.54 3.23 11.52
C GLY A 394 19.43 2.22 11.80
N PHE A 395 19.71 1.27 12.69
CA PHE A 395 18.73 0.27 13.12
C PHE A 395 18.86 -0.03 14.61
N LYS A 396 17.77 -0.53 15.20
CA LYS A 396 17.68 -0.93 16.60
C LYS A 396 17.00 -2.28 16.70
N VAL A 397 17.53 -3.18 17.52
CA VAL A 397 16.92 -4.49 17.81
C VAL A 397 16.35 -4.45 19.22
N TYR A 398 15.10 -4.87 19.35
CA TYR A 398 14.36 -4.93 20.61
C TYR A 398 13.91 -6.37 20.91
N HIS A 399 13.74 -6.67 22.19
CA HIS A 399 13.03 -7.84 22.70
C HIS A 399 11.54 -7.50 22.94
N TYR A 400 10.63 -8.48 22.88
CA TYR A 400 9.18 -8.27 23.01
C TYR A 400 8.76 -7.59 24.33
N SER A 401 9.56 -7.71 25.40
CA SER A 401 9.35 -6.99 26.66
C SER A 401 9.61 -5.48 26.58
N GLY A 402 9.90 -4.94 25.39
CA GLY A 402 10.24 -3.54 25.15
C GLY A 402 11.71 -3.18 25.45
N ALA A 403 12.56 -4.16 25.76
CA ALA A 403 13.97 -3.92 26.04
C ALA A 403 14.73 -3.65 24.73
N LEU A 404 15.56 -2.59 24.71
CA LEU A 404 16.48 -2.32 23.62
C LEU A 404 17.71 -3.22 23.77
N MET A 405 17.95 -4.11 22.82
CA MET A 405 19.05 -5.09 22.89
C MET A 405 20.29 -4.61 22.10
N HIS A 406 20.07 -3.86 21.01
CA HIS A 406 21.16 -3.32 20.19
C HIS A 406 20.71 -2.02 19.49
N GLU A 407 21.63 -1.09 19.29
CA GLU A 407 21.45 0.15 18.54
C GLU A 407 22.71 0.41 17.70
N THR A 408 22.52 0.60 16.38
CA THR A 408 23.55 1.08 15.46
C THR A 408 23.07 2.36 14.79
N ILE A 409 23.82 3.45 14.98
CA ILE A 409 23.65 4.70 14.22
C ILE A 409 24.55 4.60 12.99
N TRP A 410 24.00 4.84 11.79
CA TRP A 410 24.73 4.70 10.54
C TRP A 410 25.72 5.87 10.33
N PRO A 411 26.95 5.63 9.83
CA PRO A 411 27.96 6.68 9.67
C PRO A 411 27.51 7.88 8.82
N GLN A 412 27.85 9.09 9.27
CA GLN A 412 27.54 10.32 8.54
C GLN A 412 28.20 10.33 7.16
N GLY A 413 27.43 10.72 6.13
CA GLY A 413 27.87 10.69 4.73
C GLY A 413 27.66 9.35 4.03
N GLN A 414 27.19 8.32 4.75
CA GLN A 414 26.67 7.09 4.18
C GLN A 414 25.15 6.98 4.39
N GLU A 415 24.48 6.13 3.61
CA GLU A 415 23.05 5.86 3.73
C GLU A 415 22.80 4.37 4.04
N LEU A 416 21.87 4.10 4.96
CA LEU A 416 21.35 2.74 5.20
C LEU A 416 20.15 2.51 4.27
N LEU A 417 20.21 1.50 3.40
CA LEU A 417 19.27 1.31 2.28
C LEU A 417 18.32 0.12 2.47
N ALA A 418 18.71 -0.91 3.21
CA ALA A 418 17.85 -1.99 3.68
C ALA A 418 18.49 -2.73 4.87
N VAL A 419 17.64 -3.33 5.69
CA VAL A 419 17.99 -4.47 6.56
C VAL A 419 16.97 -5.59 6.30
N GLU A 420 17.37 -6.84 6.51
CA GLU A 420 16.53 -8.04 6.32
C GLU A 420 17.04 -9.18 7.22
N TRP A 421 16.17 -9.85 7.98
CA TRP A 421 16.58 -11.01 8.77
C TRP A 421 16.82 -12.24 7.88
N GLN A 422 17.82 -13.06 8.26
CA GLN A 422 17.99 -14.41 7.73
C GLN A 422 16.72 -15.23 8.00
N GLN A 423 16.03 -15.64 6.94
CA GLN A 423 14.83 -16.48 7.05
C GLN A 423 15.19 -17.93 7.38
N PHE A 424 14.21 -18.74 7.79
CA PHE A 424 14.38 -20.16 8.14
C PHE A 424 13.17 -20.97 7.67
N ALA A 425 13.40 -22.23 7.29
CA ALA A 425 12.32 -23.17 6.98
C ALA A 425 11.35 -23.33 8.17
N GLU A 426 10.07 -23.58 7.87
CA GLU A 426 9.03 -23.67 8.89
C GLU A 426 9.31 -24.76 9.95
N ASN A 427 9.01 -24.45 11.21
CA ASN A 427 9.25 -25.31 12.37
C ASN A 427 10.74 -25.59 12.70
N THR A 428 11.69 -24.90 12.07
CA THR A 428 13.12 -24.95 12.45
C THR A 428 13.39 -24.31 13.83
N LEU A 429 12.58 -23.31 14.21
CA LEU A 429 12.66 -22.61 15.49
C LEU A 429 11.39 -22.87 16.31
N ALA A 430 11.53 -22.97 17.63
CA ALA A 430 10.42 -23.23 18.55
C ALA A 430 9.60 -21.97 18.86
N GLU A 431 8.31 -22.12 19.17
CA GLU A 431 7.46 -21.01 19.63
C GLU A 431 7.97 -20.51 21.00
N PRO A 432 8.30 -19.21 21.16
CA PRO A 432 8.88 -18.72 22.39
C PRO A 432 7.84 -18.62 23.51
N THR A 433 8.26 -18.98 24.73
CA THR A 433 7.45 -18.85 25.94
C THR A 433 7.39 -17.38 26.36
N ILE A 434 6.23 -16.76 26.19
CA ILE A 434 6.01 -15.36 26.57
C ILE A 434 5.96 -15.25 28.10
N THR A 435 6.77 -14.35 28.66
CA THR A 435 6.83 -14.08 30.10
C THR A 435 6.60 -12.61 30.41
N LYS A 436 6.08 -12.32 31.61
CA LYS A 436 5.92 -10.94 32.11
C LYS A 436 7.24 -10.36 32.69
N ALA A 437 8.34 -11.10 32.62
CA ALA A 437 9.65 -10.65 33.07
C ALA A 437 10.23 -9.61 32.10
N LYS A 438 10.60 -8.44 32.62
CA LYS A 438 11.29 -7.43 31.81
C LYS A 438 12.76 -7.80 31.69
N GLN A 439 13.23 -8.05 30.47
CA GLN A 439 14.66 -8.15 30.22
C GLN A 439 15.34 -6.78 30.40
N GLU A 440 16.58 -6.79 30.86
CA GLU A 440 17.44 -5.61 30.90
C GLU A 440 17.93 -5.27 29.49
N GLY A 441 17.82 -4.00 29.11
CA GLY A 441 18.27 -3.50 27.81
C GLY A 441 19.26 -2.33 27.94
N ILE A 442 19.98 -2.06 26.85
CA ILE A 442 20.90 -0.92 26.77
C ILE A 442 20.16 0.42 26.78
N LYS A 443 20.83 1.48 27.24
CA LYS A 443 20.30 2.85 27.15
C LYS A 443 20.55 3.40 25.75
N SER A 444 19.50 3.91 25.10
CA SER A 444 19.57 4.59 23.81
C SER A 444 20.56 5.76 23.86
N SER A 445 21.54 5.77 22.96
CA SER A 445 22.56 6.82 22.80
C SER A 445 22.02 8.09 22.17
N GLN A 446 20.93 8.00 21.39
CA GLN A 446 20.29 9.16 20.76
C GLN A 446 19.78 10.15 21.83
N PRO A 447 20.11 11.45 21.72
CA PRO A 447 19.66 12.45 22.68
C PRO A 447 18.15 12.63 22.61
N GLN A 448 17.46 12.38 23.73
CA GLN A 448 16.05 12.71 23.84
C GLN A 448 15.87 14.23 23.69
N ALA A 449 14.99 14.63 22.77
CA ALA A 449 14.62 16.03 22.60
C ALA A 449 14.09 16.57 23.94
N SER A 450 14.76 17.57 24.51
CA SER A 450 14.43 18.14 25.81
C SER A 450 12.96 18.56 25.87
N ALA A 451 12.25 18.22 26.94
CA ALA A 451 10.82 18.52 27.12
C ALA A 451 10.48 20.03 27.27
N MET A 452 11.42 20.93 26.99
CA MET A 452 11.16 22.36 26.87
C MET A 452 10.22 22.61 25.69
N ALA A 453 9.04 23.17 25.98
CA ALA A 453 8.09 23.59 24.95
C ALA A 453 8.77 24.51 23.93
N TYR A 454 8.48 24.31 22.65
CA TYR A 454 9.11 25.06 21.55
C TYR A 454 8.79 26.55 21.67
N THR A 455 9.72 27.34 22.21
CA THR A 455 9.63 28.81 22.20
C THR A 455 9.81 29.30 20.76
N PRO A 456 8.80 29.96 20.14
CA PRO A 456 8.92 30.52 18.80
C PRO A 456 10.05 31.56 18.73
N PRO A 457 10.69 31.79 17.56
CA PRO A 457 11.83 32.70 17.45
C PRO A 457 11.58 34.10 18.06
N HIS A 458 10.41 34.68 17.79
CA HIS A 458 9.98 35.99 18.33
C HIS A 458 9.90 36.08 19.87
N LEU A 459 9.82 34.95 20.58
CA LEU A 459 9.76 34.90 22.04
C LEU A 459 11.12 34.59 22.71
N ARG A 460 12.18 34.33 21.93
CA ARG A 460 13.51 33.99 22.48
C ARG A 460 14.29 35.21 23.00
N GLY A 461 13.86 36.43 22.67
CA GLY A 461 14.54 37.68 23.06
C GLY A 461 14.19 38.25 24.43
N ASN A 462 12.99 37.98 24.98
CA ASN A 462 12.49 38.66 26.19
C ASN A 462 13.00 38.06 27.53
N LYS A 463 14.29 37.73 27.61
CA LYS A 463 14.96 37.60 28.91
C LYS A 463 15.36 39.01 29.37
N LYS A 464 14.63 39.57 30.33
CA LYS A 464 15.12 40.73 31.10
C LYS A 464 16.44 40.31 31.76
N GLN A 465 17.56 40.85 31.29
CA GLN A 465 18.79 40.83 32.06
C GLN A 465 18.59 41.77 33.25
N THR A 466 18.71 41.27 34.47
CA THR A 466 18.88 42.11 35.65
C THR A 466 20.30 42.68 35.61
N ILE A 467 20.49 43.75 34.84
CA ILE A 467 21.73 44.52 34.87
C ILE A 467 21.69 45.33 36.17
N GLU A 468 22.41 44.86 37.19
CA GLU A 468 22.65 45.65 38.40
C GLU A 468 23.48 46.88 38.01
N PRO A 469 22.99 48.11 38.29
CA PRO A 469 23.73 49.33 37.95
C PRO A 469 24.90 49.52 38.93
N LYS A 470 26.10 49.06 38.53
CA LYS A 470 27.34 49.41 39.24
C LYS A 470 27.49 50.93 39.30
N SER A 471 27.55 51.48 40.50
CA SER A 471 27.76 52.91 40.74
C SER A 471 29.17 53.34 40.35
N THR A 472 29.29 54.15 39.31
CA THR A 472 30.54 54.84 38.96
C THR A 472 30.77 56.04 39.88
N ILE A 473 31.36 55.80 41.05
CA ILE A 473 32.26 56.67 41.85
C ILE A 473 32.72 55.85 43.07
N PRO A 474 34.03 55.67 43.33
CA PRO A 474 34.50 55.05 44.57
C PRO A 474 34.39 56.01 45.76
N GLY A 475 33.98 55.53 46.94
CA GLY A 475 34.32 56.19 48.22
C GLY A 475 33.20 56.56 49.21
N LEU A 476 31.95 56.11 49.07
CA LEU A 476 30.91 56.31 50.11
C LEU A 476 30.18 55.00 50.50
N PRO A 477 29.78 54.84 51.78
CA PRO A 477 29.04 53.66 52.25
C PRO A 477 27.54 53.70 51.85
N PRO A 478 26.84 52.56 51.81
CA PRO A 478 25.43 52.50 51.42
C PRO A 478 24.51 53.15 52.47
N GLY A 479 23.69 54.13 52.08
CA GLY A 479 22.70 54.73 52.99
C GLY A 479 22.07 56.07 52.61
N TYR A 480 22.39 56.66 51.45
CA TYR A 480 21.96 58.03 51.11
C TYR A 480 20.96 58.09 49.94
N THR A 481 19.82 58.77 50.13
CA THR A 481 18.74 58.87 49.12
C THR A 481 18.24 60.31 48.93
N PRO A 482 18.32 60.92 47.74
CA PRO A 482 17.72 62.23 47.45
C PRO A 482 16.23 62.15 47.07
N SER A 483 15.43 62.97 47.74
CA SER A 483 13.97 63.11 47.62
C SER A 483 13.46 63.65 46.27
N ARG A 484 12.32 63.10 45.81
CA ARG A 484 11.21 63.73 45.04
C ARG A 484 11.49 64.52 43.75
N ALA A 485 10.74 64.18 42.69
CA ALA A 485 10.02 65.18 41.87
C ALA A 485 8.71 64.61 41.26
N ASN A 486 7.60 65.33 41.48
CA ASN A 486 6.27 65.08 40.90
C ASN A 486 6.29 65.28 39.36
N ASN A 487 5.49 64.58 38.55
CA ASN A 487 4.04 64.85 38.43
C ASN A 487 3.31 63.87 37.49
N LYS A 488 2.03 63.57 37.82
CA LYS A 488 0.86 63.36 36.92
C LYS A 488 0.95 62.17 35.91
N LYS A 489 -0.12 61.38 35.67
CA LYS A 489 -1.53 61.47 36.10
C LYS A 489 -2.20 60.07 36.08
N GLN A 490 -3.06 59.82 37.09
CA GLN A 490 -4.34 59.08 37.05
C GLN A 490 -4.51 57.82 36.17
N GLY A 491 -4.93 56.67 36.74
CA GLY A 491 -5.43 55.56 35.91
C GLY A 491 -5.64 54.16 36.52
N ALA A 492 -5.54 53.96 37.84
CA ALA A 492 -5.73 52.63 38.43
C ALA A 492 -7.23 52.20 38.50
N GLN A 493 -7.49 50.94 38.13
CA GLN A 493 -8.64 50.12 38.55
C GLN A 493 -10.06 50.73 38.44
N LYS A 494 -10.67 50.66 37.23
CA LYS A 494 -12.13 50.38 37.01
C LYS A 494 -12.48 50.38 35.51
N SER A 495 -12.48 49.21 34.86
CA SER A 495 -13.19 48.98 33.57
C SER A 495 -13.07 47.55 32.98
N GLN A 496 -12.37 46.61 33.62
CA GLN A 496 -12.24 45.21 33.14
C GLN A 496 -13.56 44.42 33.12
N GLN A 497 -14.69 45.05 33.45
CA GLN A 497 -16.05 44.48 33.39
C GLN A 497 -16.97 45.12 32.33
N GLN A 498 -16.63 46.29 31.74
CA GLN A 498 -17.57 46.97 30.82
C GLN A 498 -17.42 46.58 29.34
N GLN A 499 -16.27 46.07 28.89
CA GLN A 499 -16.13 45.49 27.54
C GLN A 499 -16.63 44.03 27.42
N GLN A 500 -16.91 43.35 28.54
CA GLN A 500 -17.60 42.04 28.50
C GLN A 500 -19.13 42.16 28.46
N GLN A 501 -19.71 43.23 29.02
CA GLN A 501 -21.18 43.40 29.06
C GLN A 501 -21.78 43.83 27.70
N GLN A 502 -21.07 44.58 26.86
CA GLN A 502 -21.61 45.01 25.56
C GLN A 502 -21.63 43.91 24.49
N ASN A 503 -20.70 42.95 24.51
CA ASN A 503 -20.72 41.81 23.57
C ASN A 503 -21.86 40.83 23.84
N ASN A 504 -22.25 40.63 25.11
CA ASN A 504 -23.33 39.70 25.46
C ASN A 504 -24.74 40.21 25.11
N GLN A 505 -24.92 41.51 24.85
CA GLN A 505 -26.24 42.06 24.52
C GLN A 505 -26.60 42.01 23.02
N GLN A 506 -25.63 41.85 22.11
CA GLN A 506 -25.91 41.82 20.67
C GLN A 506 -26.06 40.41 20.06
N GLN A 507 -25.50 39.35 20.67
CA GLN A 507 -25.68 37.99 20.14
C GLN A 507 -27.09 37.42 20.38
N ASN A 508 -27.75 37.76 21.50
CA ASN A 508 -29.11 37.27 21.78
C ASN A 508 -30.21 37.92 20.92
N GLN A 509 -29.92 38.97 20.14
CA GLN A 509 -30.90 39.55 19.20
C GLN A 509 -30.99 38.84 17.84
N GLN A 510 -30.15 37.82 17.56
CA GLN A 510 -30.14 37.14 16.25
C GLN A 510 -30.74 35.71 16.23
N GLN A 511 -31.29 35.20 17.34
CA GLN A 511 -31.93 33.86 17.37
C GLN A 511 -33.40 33.81 17.85
N GLN A 512 -34.13 34.93 17.85
CA GLN A 512 -35.59 34.92 18.06
C GLN A 512 -36.46 35.28 16.83
N ASN A 513 -35.87 35.59 15.67
CA ASN A 513 -36.64 35.94 14.46
C ASN A 513 -36.30 35.05 13.25
N LYS A 514 -36.76 33.77 13.29
CA LYS A 514 -36.92 32.91 12.09
C LYS A 514 -37.80 31.65 12.27
N GLN A 515 -38.97 31.82 12.88
CA GLN A 515 -40.19 31.17 12.37
C GLN A 515 -40.93 32.20 11.49
N ASN A 516 -41.79 31.90 10.50
CA ASN A 516 -42.29 30.66 9.88
C ASN A 516 -42.57 31.04 8.40
N PRO A 517 -42.55 30.14 7.39
CA PRO A 517 -43.83 29.58 6.96
C PRO A 517 -43.76 28.22 6.22
N SER A 518 -44.11 27.11 6.89
CA SER A 518 -44.50 25.88 6.18
C SER A 518 -45.61 25.04 6.84
N LYS A 519 -46.04 25.40 8.06
CA LYS A 519 -47.20 24.81 8.78
C LYS A 519 -48.56 24.90 8.05
N LYS A 520 -48.64 25.41 6.82
CA LYS A 520 -49.86 25.49 5.99
C LYS A 520 -50.02 24.38 4.93
N ARG A 521 -49.06 23.45 4.71
CA ARG A 521 -49.18 22.45 3.62
C ARG A 521 -49.15 20.95 3.99
N GLN A 522 -48.48 20.54 5.07
CA GLN A 522 -48.45 19.10 5.45
C GLN A 522 -49.54 18.71 6.45
N GLN A 523 -49.91 19.59 7.39
CA GLN A 523 -50.93 19.31 8.41
C GLN A 523 -52.31 19.02 7.76
N ARG A 524 -52.68 19.84 6.74
CA ARG A 524 -53.88 19.64 5.88
C ARG A 524 -53.89 18.31 5.08
N ASN A 525 -52.76 17.62 4.92
CA ASN A 525 -52.73 16.32 4.26
C ASN A 525 -52.89 15.15 5.26
N PHE A 526 -52.48 15.31 6.51
CA PHE A 526 -52.66 14.28 7.55
C PHE A 526 -54.11 14.21 8.03
N GLU A 527 -54.73 15.36 8.30
CA GLU A 527 -56.15 15.44 8.72
C GLU A 527 -57.08 14.84 7.67
N ARG A 528 -56.81 15.10 6.38
CA ARG A 528 -57.60 14.60 5.24
C ARG A 528 -57.40 13.10 4.95
N ALA A 529 -56.34 12.49 5.47
CA ALA A 529 -56.12 11.04 5.42
C ALA A 529 -56.78 10.32 6.61
N ARG A 530 -56.76 10.92 7.81
CA ARG A 530 -57.37 10.35 9.02
C ARG A 530 -58.90 10.28 8.92
N ALA A 531 -59.53 11.36 8.44
CA ALA A 531 -60.98 11.45 8.19
C ALA A 531 -61.52 10.47 7.12
N ARG A 532 -60.68 9.61 6.53
CA ARG A 532 -61.05 8.55 5.58
C ARG A 532 -60.80 7.12 6.09
N ARG A 533 -60.41 6.93 7.36
CA ARG A 533 -60.23 5.60 7.98
C ARG A 533 -61.01 5.37 9.27
N GLU A 534 -61.58 6.42 9.86
CA GLU A 534 -62.39 6.34 11.08
C GLU A 534 -63.91 6.44 10.76
N SER A 535 -64.33 6.04 9.54
CA SER A 535 -65.74 5.79 9.20
C SER A 535 -65.89 4.61 8.22
N ARG A 536 -67.01 3.88 8.34
CA ARG A 536 -67.37 2.62 7.64
C ARG A 536 -66.62 1.36 8.08
N GLY A 537 -67.07 0.82 9.22
CA GLY A 537 -67.48 -0.59 9.25
C GLY A 537 -68.93 -0.73 8.73
N GLU A 538 -69.45 -1.97 8.71
CA GLU A 538 -70.80 -2.38 8.28
C GLU A 538 -71.14 -2.28 6.77
N GLY A 539 -72.02 -3.19 6.29
CA GLY A 539 -72.74 -3.09 5.00
C GLY A 539 -72.31 -4.07 3.87
N GLY A 540 -72.67 -5.35 3.97
CA GLY A 540 -72.26 -6.44 3.05
C GLY A 540 -72.95 -6.57 1.68
N GLY A 541 -72.82 -7.76 1.07
CA GLY A 541 -73.60 -8.26 -0.09
C GLY A 541 -72.80 -8.72 -1.32
N ASN A 542 -73.00 -9.99 -1.73
CA ASN A 542 -72.95 -10.64 -3.07
C ASN A 542 -71.98 -10.12 -4.17
N ALA A 543 -71.44 -10.89 -5.12
CA ALA A 543 -71.33 -12.31 -5.52
C ALA A 543 -70.25 -12.32 -6.66
N ASN A 544 -69.77 -13.41 -7.29
CA ASN A 544 -70.24 -14.78 -7.42
C ASN A 544 -69.03 -15.72 -7.74
N GLU A 545 -69.22 -17.03 -7.50
CA GLU A 545 -68.81 -18.22 -8.29
C GLU A 545 -67.65 -18.13 -9.33
N HIS A 546 -66.75 -19.11 -9.50
CA HIS A 546 -66.76 -20.59 -9.32
C HIS A 546 -65.29 -21.07 -9.09
N SER A 547 -64.90 -22.33 -8.77
CA SER A 547 -65.56 -23.60 -8.40
C SER A 547 -64.53 -24.53 -7.67
N SER A 548 -64.55 -25.86 -7.85
CA SER A 548 -63.71 -26.94 -7.22
C SER A 548 -63.88 -28.25 -8.07
N PRO A 549 -63.49 -29.50 -7.69
CA PRO A 549 -62.75 -30.02 -6.52
C PRO A 549 -61.69 -31.14 -6.81
N ASN A 550 -61.00 -31.60 -5.74
CA ASN A 550 -60.67 -33.00 -5.36
C ASN A 550 -59.63 -32.95 -4.21
N THR A 551 -59.77 -33.42 -2.95
CA THR A 551 -60.37 -34.62 -2.28
C THR A 551 -59.36 -35.73 -1.95
N ASN A 552 -58.93 -35.77 -0.68
CA ASN A 552 -58.63 -36.90 0.23
C ASN A 552 -57.99 -36.27 1.50
N GLU A 553 -58.41 -36.45 2.77
CA GLU A 553 -58.74 -37.65 3.58
C GLU A 553 -57.53 -38.59 3.82
N ASN A 554 -57.19 -39.07 5.03
CA ASN A 554 -57.75 -38.96 6.40
C ASN A 554 -56.60 -38.83 7.45
N ASN A 555 -56.69 -38.04 8.53
CA ASN A 555 -57.29 -38.31 9.86
C ASN A 555 -56.68 -39.47 10.68
N ASP A 556 -55.88 -39.16 11.73
CA ASP A 556 -56.27 -39.34 13.15
C ASP A 556 -55.18 -38.80 14.14
N LYS A 557 -55.56 -38.02 15.17
CA LYS A 557 -55.70 -38.35 16.63
C LYS A 557 -54.41 -38.89 17.31
N HIS A 558 -54.04 -38.56 18.55
CA HIS A 558 -54.80 -38.10 19.74
C HIS A 558 -54.12 -36.93 20.51
N ALA A 559 -54.79 -36.40 21.55
CA ALA A 559 -54.29 -35.35 22.45
C ALA A 559 -54.84 -35.49 23.89
N SER A 560 -54.43 -34.56 24.79
CA SER A 560 -54.99 -34.26 26.13
C SER A 560 -54.56 -35.20 27.30
N ASN A 561 -54.55 -34.78 28.58
CA ASN A 561 -54.81 -33.44 29.16
C ASN A 561 -54.26 -33.21 30.60
N ASN A 562 -54.44 -31.97 31.10
CA ASN A 562 -54.32 -31.47 32.49
C ASN A 562 -52.88 -31.36 33.06
N GLY A 563 -52.50 -30.39 33.91
CA GLY A 563 -53.16 -29.21 34.51
C GLY A 563 -52.45 -28.88 35.85
N GLY A 564 -52.43 -27.68 36.45
CA GLY A 564 -52.90 -26.32 36.13
C GLY A 564 -52.50 -25.35 37.28
N ASP A 565 -52.48 -24.02 37.04
CA ASP A 565 -52.22 -22.92 38.03
C ASP A 565 -50.86 -22.94 38.81
N GLY A 566 -50.36 -21.88 39.47
CA GLY A 566 -50.72 -20.45 39.42
C GLY A 566 -49.88 -19.53 40.36
N VAL A 567 -49.26 -18.49 39.78
CA VAL A 567 -49.29 -17.05 40.22
C VAL A 567 -48.69 -16.56 41.57
N LEU A 568 -47.73 -15.60 41.48
CA LEU A 568 -47.22 -14.58 42.47
C LEU A 568 -46.46 -15.10 43.73
N ALA A 569 -45.28 -14.57 44.15
CA ALA A 569 -44.82 -13.23 44.64
C ALA A 569 -45.11 -12.99 46.16
N ASP A 570 -44.38 -12.20 46.97
CA ASP A 570 -43.29 -11.22 46.76
C ASP A 570 -42.47 -10.94 48.08
N GLN A 571 -41.36 -10.18 48.01
CA GLN A 571 -40.70 -9.41 49.12
C GLN A 571 -40.06 -10.19 50.32
N THR A 572 -39.19 -9.63 51.20
CA THR A 572 -38.71 -8.23 51.45
C THR A 572 -37.26 -8.13 52.02
N SER A 573 -36.51 -7.08 51.62
CA SER A 573 -35.50 -6.24 52.36
C SER A 573 -34.34 -6.87 53.20
N VAL A 574 -33.23 -6.19 53.58
CA VAL A 574 -32.75 -4.77 53.62
C VAL A 574 -31.22 -4.74 53.25
N THR A 575 -30.34 -3.71 53.24
CA THR A 575 -30.26 -2.32 53.77
C THR A 575 -29.37 -1.38 52.87
N ASN A 576 -28.78 -0.30 53.43
CA ASN A 576 -28.01 0.82 52.84
C ASN A 576 -26.46 0.69 53.05
N THR A 577 -25.51 1.58 52.66
CA THR A 577 -25.51 3.07 52.45
C THR A 577 -24.45 3.63 51.46
N GLY A 578 -24.81 4.72 50.74
CA GLY A 578 -23.96 5.88 50.34
C GLY A 578 -22.99 5.73 49.14
N ASP A 579 -22.70 6.75 48.31
CA ASP A 579 -23.21 8.14 48.17
C ASP A 579 -22.92 8.71 46.75
N GLN A 580 -23.73 9.69 46.27
CA GLN A 580 -23.45 10.84 45.34
C GLN A 580 -22.67 10.64 43.98
N GLU A 581 -22.90 11.36 42.86
CA GLU A 581 -23.90 12.38 42.42
C GLU A 581 -24.00 12.49 40.85
N GLU A 582 -24.65 13.54 40.34
CA GLU A 582 -25.39 13.70 39.06
C GLU A 582 -24.73 13.60 37.64
N ASN A 583 -25.64 13.62 36.65
CA ASN A 583 -25.58 13.87 35.18
C ASN A 583 -24.71 15.10 34.73
N ASN A 584 -24.52 15.49 33.44
CA ASN A 584 -25.30 15.30 32.20
C ASN A 584 -24.50 15.56 30.88
N GLN A 585 -25.19 15.76 29.74
CA GLN A 585 -24.70 15.94 28.36
C GLN A 585 -25.03 17.38 27.81
N GLN A 586 -24.80 17.83 26.55
CA GLN A 586 -24.35 17.20 25.29
C GLN A 586 -23.75 18.24 24.28
N GLN A 587 -22.84 17.79 23.39
CA GLN A 587 -22.43 18.26 22.03
C GLN A 587 -22.59 19.72 21.49
N GLY A 588 -21.61 20.14 20.66
CA GLY A 588 -21.66 21.25 19.67
C GLY A 588 -20.61 22.36 19.91
N GLY A 589 -19.86 22.96 18.97
CA GLY A 589 -19.88 23.01 17.49
C GLY A 589 -20.15 24.46 17.01
N ASN A 590 -19.43 25.12 16.09
CA ASN A 590 -18.28 24.80 15.21
C ASN A 590 -17.68 26.12 14.59
N GLN A 591 -16.61 26.02 13.78
CA GLN A 591 -16.12 26.93 12.70
C GLN A 591 -14.84 27.80 12.88
N ASN A 592 -13.76 27.30 12.25
CA ASN A 592 -12.89 27.95 11.23
C ASN A 592 -12.29 29.37 11.43
N LYS A 593 -10.95 29.41 11.45
CA LYS A 593 -10.13 30.31 10.58
C LYS A 593 -8.96 29.54 9.95
N ARG A 594 -8.48 30.02 8.78
CA ARG A 594 -7.52 29.33 7.89
C ARG A 594 -6.06 29.71 8.19
N ASN A 595 -5.11 28.82 7.92
CA ASN A 595 -3.88 29.17 7.18
C ASN A 595 -3.24 27.93 6.51
N PRO A 596 -2.49 28.05 5.38
CA PRO A 596 -2.07 26.90 4.58
C PRO A 596 -0.59 26.51 4.75
N ASN A 597 -0.30 25.21 4.89
CA ASN A 597 0.85 24.54 4.28
C ASN A 597 0.80 23.03 4.54
N ASN A 598 0.41 22.23 3.54
CA ASN A 598 0.65 20.78 3.55
C ASN A 598 0.51 20.17 2.13
N ARG A 599 1.62 20.14 1.37
CA ARG A 599 1.73 19.30 0.16
C ARG A 599 2.12 17.89 0.58
N ARG A 600 1.31 16.89 0.24
CA ARG A 600 1.71 15.48 0.36
C ARG A 600 2.55 15.04 -0.85
N GLN A 601 3.29 13.95 -0.66
CA GLN A 601 4.36 13.52 -1.56
C GLN A 601 3.85 12.98 -2.91
N GLN A 602 4.57 13.32 -3.98
CA GLN A 602 4.60 12.54 -5.23
C GLN A 602 5.96 11.83 -5.33
N PRO A 603 6.07 10.69 -6.03
CA PRO A 603 7.36 10.18 -6.49
C PRO A 603 7.92 11.10 -7.60
N HIS A 604 8.80 12.04 -7.23
CA HIS A 604 9.41 12.96 -8.19
C HIS A 604 10.67 12.37 -8.84
N GLN A 605 10.58 12.02 -10.13
CA GLN A 605 11.70 11.51 -10.93
C GLN A 605 12.19 12.48 -12.03
N GLN A 606 11.75 13.74 -12.02
CA GLN A 606 11.96 14.69 -13.14
C GLN A 606 12.92 15.87 -12.89
N GLN A 607 13.62 15.94 -11.75
CA GLN A 607 14.53 17.06 -11.46
C GLN A 607 16.03 16.79 -11.75
N TYR A 608 16.41 15.55 -12.09
CA TYR A 608 17.82 15.17 -12.29
C TYR A 608 18.41 15.48 -13.68
N GLN A 609 17.66 16.09 -14.59
CA GLN A 609 18.09 16.39 -15.97
C GLN A 609 18.31 17.89 -16.28
N LYS A 610 18.17 18.81 -15.31
CA LYS A 610 18.33 20.26 -15.52
C LYS A 610 19.49 20.95 -14.78
N LYS A 611 20.53 20.19 -14.40
CA LYS A 611 21.77 20.75 -13.80
C LYS A 611 23.09 20.30 -14.46
N LYS A 612 23.05 19.95 -15.75
CA LYS A 612 24.24 19.80 -16.62
C LYS A 612 24.07 20.58 -17.93
N GLN A 613 23.89 21.91 -17.83
CA GLN A 613 23.91 22.81 -18.98
C GLN A 613 24.10 24.28 -18.55
N GLN A 614 25.26 24.59 -17.95
CA GLN A 614 25.82 25.95 -17.83
C GLN A 614 27.24 25.90 -17.24
N HIS A 615 28.23 25.72 -18.11
CA HIS A 615 29.43 26.56 -18.21
C HIS A 615 29.94 26.39 -19.65
N GLN A 616 30.40 27.47 -20.26
CA GLN A 616 30.88 27.49 -21.64
C GLN A 616 32.43 27.42 -21.66
N ASN A 617 32.97 26.98 -22.79
CA ASN A 617 34.41 27.08 -23.09
C ASN A 617 34.80 28.57 -23.26
N PRO A 618 36.11 28.87 -23.41
CA PRO A 618 36.60 28.95 -24.78
C PRO A 618 38.05 28.44 -25.03
N ASN A 619 38.23 27.78 -26.19
CA ASN A 619 39.45 27.73 -27.04
C ASN A 619 40.73 27.08 -26.43
N GLN A 620 41.70 26.57 -27.20
CA GLN A 620 42.17 26.87 -28.57
C GLN A 620 42.47 25.61 -29.42
N LEU A 621 42.99 25.82 -30.65
CA LEU A 621 43.34 24.78 -31.65
C LEU A 621 44.86 24.55 -31.74
N VAL A 622 45.29 23.32 -32.08
CA VAL A 622 46.60 23.00 -32.70
C VAL A 622 46.43 21.82 -33.69
N HIS A 623 47.30 21.74 -34.70
CA HIS A 623 47.35 20.69 -35.74
C HIS A 623 48.11 19.41 -35.33
N GLY A 624 47.99 18.35 -36.16
CA GLY A 624 48.88 17.19 -36.26
C GLY A 624 48.09 15.88 -36.40
N SER A 625 48.06 15.08 -37.49
CA SER A 625 49.02 14.66 -38.53
C SER A 625 49.40 13.17 -38.37
N ASN A 626 48.80 12.34 -39.23
CA ASN A 626 49.27 11.11 -39.89
C ASN A 626 50.80 10.80 -39.92
N PRO A 627 51.24 9.57 -40.33
CA PRO A 627 50.49 8.36 -40.76
C PRO A 627 51.11 7.01 -40.22
N ASP A 628 50.99 5.92 -41.01
CA ASP A 628 51.86 4.73 -41.13
C ASP A 628 51.75 3.61 -40.05
N ASP A 629 51.89 2.30 -40.36
CA ASP A 629 52.04 1.62 -41.66
C ASP A 629 51.57 0.13 -41.68
N GLY A 630 51.49 -0.46 -42.87
CA GLY A 630 51.47 -1.92 -43.16
C GLY A 630 50.08 -2.62 -43.24
N GLU A 631 49.66 -3.35 -44.29
CA GLU A 631 50.26 -4.44 -45.11
C GLU A 631 50.13 -5.86 -44.45
N ILE A 632 49.69 -6.97 -45.11
CA ILE A 632 49.25 -7.19 -46.52
C ILE A 632 48.51 -8.56 -46.74
N ILE A 633 47.80 -8.73 -47.89
CA ILE A 633 47.44 -9.98 -48.64
C ILE A 633 46.41 -11.02 -48.05
N LEU A 634 45.22 -11.23 -48.66
CA LEU A 634 44.75 -12.24 -49.69
C LEU A 634 44.50 -13.70 -49.16
N GLU A 635 43.59 -14.56 -49.68
CA GLU A 635 42.52 -14.47 -50.71
C GLU A 635 41.41 -15.58 -50.66
N ASN A 636 40.33 -15.36 -51.43
CA ASN A 636 39.41 -16.27 -52.17
C ASN A 636 39.45 -17.81 -51.92
N ASN A 637 38.32 -18.55 -51.85
CA ASN A 637 37.42 -18.81 -53.00
C ASN A 637 36.11 -19.59 -52.67
N SER A 638 34.99 -19.13 -53.25
CA SER A 638 34.08 -19.77 -54.24
C SER A 638 33.57 -21.24 -54.19
N GLN A 639 32.42 -21.42 -54.86
CA GLN A 639 31.70 -22.66 -55.29
C GLN A 639 30.96 -23.44 -54.17
N GLU A 640 29.75 -24.00 -54.30
CA GLU A 640 28.72 -24.28 -55.34
C GLU A 640 28.36 -25.79 -55.28
N GLY A 641 27.07 -26.13 -55.41
CA GLY A 641 26.61 -27.52 -55.39
C GLY A 641 25.10 -27.66 -55.55
N GLN A 642 24.64 -28.16 -56.70
CA GLN A 642 23.23 -28.45 -56.98
C GLN A 642 22.96 -29.96 -56.93
N LYS A 643 21.73 -30.37 -56.56
CA LYS A 643 20.83 -31.18 -57.43
C LYS A 643 19.53 -31.65 -56.74
N GLN A 644 18.42 -31.34 -57.42
CA GLN A 644 17.27 -32.22 -57.75
C GLN A 644 16.37 -32.84 -56.64
N LEU A 645 15.22 -33.46 -56.97
CA LEU A 645 14.06 -33.05 -57.80
C LEU A 645 12.98 -34.16 -57.69
N HIS A 646 11.71 -33.87 -57.39
CA HIS A 646 10.60 -34.78 -57.73
C HIS A 646 9.27 -34.04 -57.97
N LYS A 647 8.41 -34.60 -58.82
CA LYS A 647 7.16 -33.98 -59.30
C LYS A 647 5.90 -34.71 -58.83
N SER A 648 4.78 -33.98 -58.76
CA SER A 648 3.41 -34.46 -59.05
C SER A 648 2.54 -33.27 -59.53
N ILE A 649 1.40 -33.53 -60.20
CA ILE A 649 0.81 -32.65 -61.24
C ILE A 649 -0.74 -32.56 -61.13
N ASN A 650 -1.34 -31.54 -61.78
CA ASN A 650 -2.78 -31.21 -62.00
C ASN A 650 -3.43 -30.25 -60.97
N GLN A 651 -4.33 -29.31 -61.34
CA GLN A 651 -4.89 -28.94 -62.66
C GLN A 651 -5.45 -27.48 -62.71
N GLN A 652 -5.49 -26.88 -63.92
CA GLN A 652 -6.35 -25.74 -64.41
C GLN A 652 -6.29 -24.37 -63.66
N GLN A 653 -5.89 -23.24 -64.29
CA GLN A 653 -6.59 -22.36 -65.29
C GLN A 653 -7.78 -21.56 -64.70
N HIS A 654 -7.98 -20.24 -64.92
CA HIS A 654 -7.29 -19.18 -65.71
C HIS A 654 -6.82 -18.03 -64.75
N GLY A 655 -6.07 -16.99 -65.13
CA GLY A 655 -5.43 -16.56 -66.39
C GLY A 655 -5.38 -15.02 -66.52
N GLY A 656 -4.30 -14.46 -67.09
CA GLY A 656 -4.14 -13.00 -67.36
C GLY A 656 -2.94 -12.36 -66.64
N GLU A 657 -2.00 -11.82 -67.41
CA GLU A 657 -0.76 -11.20 -66.92
C GLU A 657 -0.81 -9.66 -66.94
N VAL A 658 -0.24 -8.99 -65.93
CA VAL A 658 0.44 -7.69 -66.08
C VAL A 658 1.65 -7.65 -65.13
N GLN A 659 2.77 -7.13 -65.61
CA GLN A 659 4.03 -7.03 -64.87
C GLN A 659 3.95 -6.00 -63.72
N GLN A 660 4.63 -6.27 -62.59
CA GLN A 660 4.87 -5.27 -61.55
C GLN A 660 6.35 -4.87 -61.47
N SER A 661 6.64 -3.63 -61.84
CA SER A 661 7.87 -2.94 -61.51
C SER A 661 7.82 -2.37 -60.08
N GLN A 662 8.98 -2.19 -59.44
CA GLN A 662 9.08 -1.81 -58.03
C GLN A 662 8.89 -0.29 -57.83
N GLN A 663 7.90 0.12 -57.02
CA GLN A 663 7.85 1.46 -56.41
C GLN A 663 7.28 1.43 -54.97
N PRO A 664 7.73 2.31 -54.06
CA PRO A 664 7.32 2.32 -52.66
C PRO A 664 5.88 2.81 -52.46
N THR A 665 5.12 2.14 -51.58
CA THR A 665 3.68 2.38 -51.46
C THR A 665 3.33 3.61 -50.60
N LYS A 666 2.58 4.56 -51.18
CA LYS A 666 2.10 5.80 -50.52
C LYS A 666 1.15 5.60 -49.32
N LYS A 667 0.86 4.36 -48.89
CA LYS A 667 -0.13 4.05 -47.83
C LYS A 667 0.31 4.45 -46.41
N ALA A 668 1.61 4.46 -46.11
CA ALA A 668 2.09 4.72 -44.75
C ALA A 668 1.86 6.18 -44.29
N ALA A 669 2.14 7.17 -45.16
CA ALA A 669 2.14 8.59 -44.81
C ALA A 669 0.76 9.12 -44.36
N ASN A 670 -0.34 8.65 -44.99
CA ASN A 670 -1.69 9.08 -44.63
C ASN A 670 -2.06 8.72 -43.18
N SER A 671 -1.59 7.57 -42.67
CA SER A 671 -1.89 7.11 -41.30
C SER A 671 -1.43 8.11 -40.23
N GLU A 672 -0.34 8.85 -40.47
CA GLU A 672 0.11 9.90 -39.55
C GLU A 672 -0.66 11.20 -39.71
N LYS A 673 -0.95 11.60 -40.95
CA LYS A 673 -1.74 12.80 -41.28
C LYS A 673 -3.10 12.74 -40.59
N ASP A 674 -3.78 11.60 -40.68
CA ASP A 674 -5.08 11.35 -40.03
C ASP A 674 -5.02 11.34 -38.49
N LYS A 675 -3.87 10.98 -37.89
CA LYS A 675 -3.66 11.09 -36.44
C LYS A 675 -3.45 12.55 -36.02
N LYS A 676 -2.66 13.31 -36.79
CA LYS A 676 -2.41 14.75 -36.58
C LYS A 676 -3.72 15.55 -36.69
N ILE A 677 -4.49 15.36 -37.76
CA ILE A 677 -5.81 16.00 -37.97
C ILE A 677 -6.78 15.71 -36.80
N ARG A 678 -6.92 14.45 -36.36
CA ARG A 678 -7.79 14.10 -35.22
C ARG A 678 -7.33 14.73 -33.91
N ASN A 679 -6.02 14.81 -33.66
CA ASN A 679 -5.48 15.43 -32.45
C ASN A 679 -5.73 16.95 -32.42
N VAL A 680 -5.57 17.65 -33.55
CA VAL A 680 -5.85 19.10 -33.65
C VAL A 680 -7.35 19.39 -33.53
N ALA A 681 -8.20 18.61 -34.21
CA ALA A 681 -9.66 18.72 -34.10
C ALA A 681 -10.15 18.52 -32.65
N LYS A 682 -9.53 17.59 -31.88
CA LYS A 682 -9.85 17.41 -30.46
C LYS A 682 -9.50 18.65 -29.62
N LYS A 683 -8.31 19.24 -29.80
CA LYS A 683 -7.92 20.49 -29.10
C LYS A 683 -8.94 21.60 -29.34
N LEU A 684 -9.39 21.79 -30.59
CA LEU A 684 -10.39 22.78 -30.96
C LEU A 684 -11.78 22.50 -30.33
N SER A 685 -12.19 21.23 -30.23
CA SER A 685 -13.41 20.84 -29.52
C SER A 685 -13.34 21.19 -28.02
N ASP A 686 -12.19 20.97 -27.38
CA ASP A 686 -12.00 21.30 -25.97
C ASP A 686 -11.91 22.82 -25.73
N ILE A 687 -11.32 23.59 -26.66
CA ILE A 687 -11.34 25.07 -26.65
C ILE A 687 -12.78 25.60 -26.77
N LYS A 688 -13.60 25.05 -27.68
CA LYS A 688 -15.00 25.47 -27.82
C LYS A 688 -15.80 25.28 -26.52
N LYS A 689 -15.53 24.22 -25.74
CA LYS A 689 -16.14 24.02 -24.41
C LYS A 689 -15.68 25.04 -23.38
N LEU A 690 -14.41 25.47 -23.43
CA LEU A 690 -13.89 26.51 -22.55
C LEU A 690 -14.51 27.89 -22.88
N LYS A 691 -14.70 28.23 -24.17
CA LYS A 691 -15.42 29.45 -24.57
C LYS A 691 -16.86 29.50 -24.05
N VAL A 692 -17.64 28.42 -24.22
CA VAL A 692 -19.02 28.37 -23.71
C VAL A 692 -19.08 28.58 -22.18
N ARG A 693 -18.08 28.10 -21.44
CA ARG A 693 -17.96 28.37 -19.99
C ARG A 693 -17.61 29.83 -19.68
N GLN A 694 -16.72 30.43 -20.47
CA GLN A 694 -16.38 31.85 -20.36
C GLN A 694 -17.60 32.75 -20.66
N GLU A 695 -18.39 32.40 -21.68
CA GLU A 695 -19.67 33.05 -22.04
C GLU A 695 -20.74 32.86 -20.95
N GLN A 696 -20.69 31.76 -20.20
CA GLN A 696 -21.51 31.51 -19.01
C GLN A 696 -20.99 32.18 -17.73
N GLY A 697 -19.91 32.97 -17.81
CA GLY A 697 -19.33 33.69 -16.67
C GLY A 697 -18.45 32.85 -15.74
N GLU A 698 -18.04 31.64 -16.14
CA GLU A 698 -17.09 30.82 -15.37
C GLU A 698 -15.69 31.46 -15.40
N VAL A 699 -15.12 31.77 -14.22
CA VAL A 699 -13.78 32.35 -14.11
C VAL A 699 -12.72 31.28 -14.41
N LEU A 700 -12.23 31.29 -15.65
CA LEU A 700 -11.25 30.32 -16.15
C LEU A 700 -9.84 30.57 -15.59
N GLU A 701 -9.10 29.48 -15.37
CA GLU A 701 -7.68 29.56 -14.99
C GLU A 701 -6.80 30.12 -16.12
N LEU A 702 -5.65 30.71 -15.77
CA LEU A 702 -4.65 31.18 -16.75
C LEU A 702 -4.23 30.09 -17.75
N ASN A 703 -4.13 28.83 -17.30
CA ASN A 703 -3.82 27.66 -18.14
C ASN A 703 -4.95 27.24 -19.10
N GLN A 704 -6.16 27.76 -18.90
CA GLN A 704 -7.33 27.55 -19.76
C GLN A 704 -7.47 28.72 -20.74
N LEU A 705 -7.30 29.96 -20.27
CA LEU A 705 -7.21 31.15 -21.11
C LEU A 705 -6.07 31.03 -22.15
N ASN A 706 -4.90 30.53 -21.73
CA ASN A 706 -3.76 30.23 -22.63
C ASN A 706 -4.03 29.09 -23.64
N LYS A 707 -5.13 28.34 -23.51
CA LYS A 707 -5.58 27.39 -24.55
C LYS A 707 -6.53 28.06 -25.53
N ILE A 708 -7.38 28.97 -25.05
CA ILE A 708 -8.29 29.76 -25.90
C ILE A 708 -7.48 30.69 -26.82
N SER A 709 -6.43 31.36 -26.33
CA SER A 709 -5.58 32.21 -27.18
C SER A 709 -4.83 31.45 -28.28
N MET A 710 -4.62 30.14 -28.12
CA MET A 710 -3.97 29.27 -29.10
C MET A 710 -4.92 28.71 -30.18
N GLU A 711 -6.21 29.05 -30.14
CA GLU A 711 -7.23 28.57 -31.08
C GLU A 711 -6.89 28.88 -32.53
N ALA A 712 -6.50 30.13 -32.84
CA ALA A 712 -6.17 30.57 -34.19
C ALA A 712 -5.04 29.71 -34.79
N LYS A 713 -4.01 29.41 -34.00
CA LYS A 713 -2.88 28.56 -34.41
C LYS A 713 -3.30 27.11 -34.66
N PHE A 714 -4.26 26.57 -33.91
CA PHE A 714 -4.80 25.24 -34.17
C PHE A 714 -5.77 25.20 -35.36
N LEU A 715 -6.48 26.29 -35.66
CA LEU A 715 -7.27 26.41 -36.90
C LEU A 715 -6.35 26.49 -38.13
N GLU A 716 -5.23 27.20 -38.03
CA GLU A 716 -4.20 27.29 -39.07
C GLU A 716 -3.48 25.94 -39.27
N GLU A 717 -3.05 25.27 -38.19
CA GLU A 717 -2.50 23.90 -38.22
C GLU A 717 -3.48 22.93 -38.91
N LEU A 718 -4.79 23.03 -38.61
CA LEU A 718 -5.82 22.20 -39.23
C LEU A 718 -6.06 22.53 -40.72
N LYS A 719 -5.91 23.80 -41.13
CA LYS A 719 -5.98 24.19 -42.55
C LYS A 719 -4.76 23.65 -43.31
N ALA A 720 -3.55 23.86 -42.80
CA ALA A 720 -2.32 23.37 -43.42
C ALA A 720 -2.30 21.85 -43.57
N LEU A 721 -2.75 21.10 -42.55
CA LEU A 721 -2.91 19.64 -42.61
C LEU A 721 -3.99 19.15 -43.59
N LYS A 722 -4.90 20.03 -44.04
CA LYS A 722 -5.91 19.71 -45.07
C LYS A 722 -5.52 20.12 -46.48
N LEU A 723 -4.73 21.19 -46.63
CA LEU A 723 -4.28 21.73 -47.93
C LEU A 723 -3.04 21.02 -48.49
N SER A 724 -2.27 20.32 -47.65
CA SER A 724 -1.07 19.57 -48.04
C SER A 724 -1.44 18.20 -48.65
N ASN A 725 -1.81 18.17 -49.93
CA ASN A 725 -2.03 16.92 -50.69
C ASN A 725 -0.72 16.25 -51.09
#